data_AF-A0A804HIE6-F1
#
_entry.id   AF-A0A804HIE6-F1
#
_cell.length_a   1.000
_cell.length_b   1.000
_cell.length_c   1.000
_cell.angle_alpha   90.00
_cell.angle_beta   90.00
_cell.angle_gamma   90.00
#
_symmetry.space_group_name_H-M   'P 1'
#
loop_
_entity.id
_entity.type
_entity.pdbx_description
1 polymer ?
#
loop_
_entity_poly.entity_id
_entity_poly.type
_entity_poly.pdbx_seq_one_letter_code
_entity_poly.pdbx_strand_id
1 'polypeptide(L)'
;MESGHLLWALLFMQSLWPQLTDGATRVYYLGIRDVQWNYAPKGRNVITNQPLDSDIVASSFLKSDKNRIGGTYKKTIYKEYKDDSYTDEVAQPAWLGFLGPVLQAEVGDVILIHLKNFATRPYTIHPHGVFYEKDSEGSLYPDGSSGPLKADDSVPPGGSHIYNWTIPEGHAPTDADPACLTWIYHSHVDAPRDIATGLIGPLITCKRGALDGNSPPQRQDVDHDFFLLFSVVDENLSWHLNENIATYCSDPASVDKEDETFQESNRMHAINGFVFGNLPELNMCAQKRVAWHLFGMGNEIDVHTAFFHGQMLTTRGHHTDVANIFPATFVTAEMVPWEPGTWLISCQVNSHFRDGMQALYKVKSCSMAPPVDLLTGKVRQYFIEAHEIQWDYGPMGHDGSTGKNLREPGSISDKFFQKSSSRIGGTYWKVRYEAFQDETFQEKMHLEEDRHLGILGPVIRAEVGDTIQVVFYNRASQPFSMQPHGVFYEKDYEGTVYNDGSSYPGLVAKPFEKVTYRWTVPPHAGPTAQDPACLTWMYFSAADPIRDTNSGLVGPLLVCRAGALGADGKQKGVDKEFFLLFTVLDENKSWYSNANQAAAMLDFRLLSEDIEGFQDSNRMHAINGFLFSNLPRLDMCKGDTVAWHLLGLGTETDVHGVMFQGNTVQLQGMRKGAAMLFPHTFVMAIMQPDNLGTFEIYCQAGSHREAGMRAIYNVSQCPGHQATPRQRYQAARIYYIMAEEVEWDYCPDRSWEREWHNQSEKDSYGYIFLSNKDGLLGSRYKKAVFREYTDGTFRIPRPRTGPEEHLGILGPLIKGEVGDILTVVFKNNASRPYSVHAHGVLESTTVWPLAAEPGEVVTYQWNIPERSGPGPNDSACVSWIYYSAVDPIKDMYSGLVGPLAICQKGILEPHGGRSDMDREFALLFLIFDENKSWYLEENVATHGSQDPGSINLQDETFLESNKMHGS
;
A
#
# COMPACT_ATOMS: atom_id res chain seq x y z
N MET A 1 -54.63 -58.60 -26.30
CA MET A 1 -53.91 -59.88 -26.50
C MET A 1 -52.45 -59.51 -26.63
N GLU A 2 -51.76 -59.44 -25.50
CA GLU A 2 -50.81 -60.45 -24.97
C GLU A 2 -49.40 -59.86 -25.12
N SER A 3 -48.79 -59.36 -24.05
CA SER A 3 -48.11 -60.08 -22.96
C SER A 3 -46.66 -60.43 -23.33
N GLY A 4 -45.72 -59.63 -22.83
CA GLY A 4 -44.34 -60.06 -22.61
C GLY A 4 -43.27 -59.19 -23.27
N HIS A 5 -42.86 -58.10 -22.60
CA HIS A 5 -41.49 -57.55 -22.58
C HIS A 5 -41.45 -56.41 -21.55
N LEU A 6 -41.49 -56.76 -20.27
CA LEU A 6 -41.42 -55.80 -19.15
C LEU A 6 -40.68 -56.48 -17.99
N LEU A 7 -39.35 -56.59 -18.10
CA LEU A 7 -38.50 -56.98 -16.95
C LEU A 7 -36.98 -56.73 -17.11
N TRP A 8 -36.52 -55.92 -18.07
CA TRP A 8 -35.06 -55.66 -18.24
C TRP A 8 -34.67 -54.18 -18.43
N ALA A 9 -35.48 -53.25 -17.91
CA ALA A 9 -35.22 -51.81 -17.99
C ALA A 9 -35.30 -51.07 -16.64
N LEU A 10 -34.99 -51.75 -15.53
CA LEU A 10 -35.05 -51.18 -14.17
C LEU A 10 -33.75 -51.34 -13.35
N LEU A 11 -32.61 -51.63 -13.99
CA LEU A 11 -31.32 -51.83 -13.29
C LEU A 11 -30.19 -50.86 -13.71
N PHE A 12 -30.50 -49.78 -14.44
CA PHE A 12 -29.54 -48.71 -14.77
C PHE A 12 -30.13 -47.31 -14.56
N MET A 13 -30.76 -47.09 -13.41
CA MET A 13 -30.74 -45.76 -12.80
C MET A 13 -29.76 -45.84 -11.63
N GLN A 14 -28.48 -45.56 -11.89
CA GLN A 14 -27.64 -45.04 -10.82
C GLN A 14 -28.29 -43.71 -10.40
N SER A 15 -28.90 -43.74 -9.24
CA SER A 15 -29.21 -42.55 -8.48
C SER A 15 -27.92 -41.76 -8.31
N LEU A 16 -27.76 -40.71 -9.13
CA LEU A 16 -26.92 -39.57 -8.80
C LEU A 16 -27.59 -38.87 -7.61
N TRP A 17 -27.51 -39.49 -6.43
CA TRP A 17 -27.58 -38.73 -5.20
C TRP A 17 -26.32 -37.86 -5.19
N PRO A 18 -26.44 -36.54 -4.98
CA PRO A 18 -25.26 -35.76 -4.60
C PRO A 18 -24.67 -36.46 -3.39
N GLN A 19 -23.39 -36.82 -3.42
CA GLN A 19 -22.69 -37.08 -2.17
C GLN A 19 -22.77 -35.78 -1.38
N LEU A 20 -23.65 -35.72 -0.39
CA LEU A 20 -23.47 -34.84 0.75
C LEU A 20 -22.20 -35.34 1.45
N THR A 21 -21.04 -34.84 1.02
CA THR A 21 -19.82 -34.98 1.80
C THR A 21 -19.95 -34.03 2.98
N ASP A 22 -20.33 -34.59 4.13
CA ASP A 22 -20.14 -33.96 5.43
C ASP A 22 -18.66 -33.57 5.56
N GLY A 23 -18.36 -32.32 5.93
CA GLY A 23 -16.98 -31.83 5.97
C GLY A 23 -16.14 -32.58 7.00
N ALA A 24 -14.82 -32.60 6.80
CA ALA A 24 -13.90 -33.29 7.70
C ALA A 24 -13.68 -32.50 9.00
N THR A 25 -13.52 -33.21 10.12
CA THR A 25 -13.02 -32.60 11.37
C THR A 25 -11.50 -32.70 11.39
N ARG A 26 -10.82 -31.55 11.42
CA ARG A 26 -9.36 -31.42 11.48
C ARG A 26 -8.95 -31.01 12.88
N VAL A 27 -8.10 -31.79 13.52
CA VAL A 27 -7.69 -31.59 14.92
C VAL A 27 -6.23 -31.17 14.96
N TYR A 28 -5.94 -30.04 15.61
CA TYR A 28 -4.59 -29.51 15.82
C TYR A 28 -4.29 -29.35 17.31
N TYR A 29 -3.09 -29.73 17.75
CA TYR A 29 -2.63 -29.55 19.13
C TYR A 29 -1.53 -28.49 19.16
N LEU A 30 -1.85 -27.31 19.70
CA LEU A 30 -0.96 -26.16 19.70
C LEU A 30 -0.50 -25.84 21.13
N GLY A 31 0.81 -25.68 21.30
CA GLY A 31 1.41 -25.20 22.53
C GLY A 31 2.05 -23.83 22.36
N ILE A 32 1.80 -22.91 23.29
CA ILE A 32 2.46 -21.61 23.35
C ILE A 32 3.74 -21.74 24.19
N ARG A 33 4.91 -21.46 23.62
CA ARG A 33 6.23 -21.72 24.25
C ARG A 33 7.19 -20.56 24.08
N ASP A 34 7.97 -20.28 25.12
CA ASP A 34 9.11 -19.37 25.05
C ASP A 34 10.30 -20.04 24.34
N VAL A 35 10.95 -19.30 23.44
CA VAL A 35 12.13 -19.73 22.69
C VAL A 35 13.17 -18.62 22.63
N GLN A 36 14.43 -18.98 22.39
CA GLN A 36 15.45 -18.01 21.95
C GLN A 36 15.45 -17.98 20.43
N TRP A 37 15.20 -16.82 19.86
CA TRP A 37 15.16 -16.59 18.42
C TRP A 37 16.38 -15.77 18.00
N ASN A 38 17.11 -16.26 16.99
CA ASN A 38 18.22 -15.54 16.39
C ASN A 38 17.80 -15.09 14.98
N TYR A 39 17.76 -13.78 14.75
CA TYR A 39 17.36 -13.17 13.48
C TYR A 39 18.39 -13.38 12.35
N ALA A 40 19.66 -13.68 12.71
CA ALA A 40 20.76 -13.88 11.76
C ALA A 40 21.66 -15.06 12.15
N PRO A 41 21.16 -16.31 12.11
CA PRO A 41 21.89 -17.50 12.57
C PRO A 41 23.21 -17.78 11.83
N LYS A 42 23.41 -17.27 10.60
CA LYS A 42 24.67 -17.44 9.87
C LYS A 42 25.75 -16.44 10.28
N GLY A 43 25.43 -15.47 11.15
CA GLY A 43 26.37 -14.49 11.71
C GLY A 43 27.01 -13.57 10.68
N ARG A 44 26.32 -13.29 9.57
CA ARG A 44 26.80 -12.46 8.46
C ARG A 44 25.63 -11.90 7.65
N ASN A 45 25.88 -10.86 6.86
CA ASN A 45 24.99 -10.47 5.78
C ASN A 45 25.20 -11.43 4.60
N VAL A 46 24.21 -12.26 4.30
CA VAL A 46 24.30 -13.28 3.25
C VAL A 46 24.21 -12.66 1.86
N ILE A 47 23.50 -11.53 1.74
CA ILE A 47 23.26 -10.82 0.46
C ILE A 47 24.54 -10.16 -0.04
N THR A 48 25.33 -9.55 0.83
CA THR A 48 26.62 -8.93 0.48
C THR A 48 27.81 -9.85 0.71
N ASN A 49 27.60 -11.00 1.35
CA ASN A 49 28.63 -11.92 1.84
C ASN A 49 29.65 -11.25 2.79
N GLN A 50 29.23 -10.22 3.53
CA GLN A 50 30.07 -9.51 4.48
C GLN A 50 29.87 -10.03 5.91
N PRO A 51 30.96 -10.26 6.67
CA PRO A 51 30.87 -10.44 8.11
C PRO A 51 30.20 -9.24 8.79
N LEU A 52 29.54 -9.46 9.93
CA LEU A 52 28.89 -8.40 10.71
C LEU A 52 29.88 -7.34 11.22
N ASP A 53 31.18 -7.64 11.30
CA ASP A 53 32.18 -6.65 11.70
C ASP A 53 32.50 -5.62 10.64
N SER A 54 32.31 -5.95 9.36
CA SER A 54 32.58 -5.06 8.22
C SER A 54 31.33 -4.36 7.70
N ASP A 55 30.14 -4.91 7.97
CA ASP A 55 28.86 -4.35 7.53
C ASP A 55 28.29 -3.45 8.63
N ILE A 56 28.47 -2.13 8.47
CA ILE A 56 28.06 -1.12 9.45
C ILE A 56 26.54 -1.20 9.71
N VAL A 57 25.74 -1.38 8.66
CA VAL A 57 24.28 -1.43 8.78
C VAL A 57 23.86 -2.71 9.49
N ALA A 58 24.31 -3.88 9.03
CA ALA A 58 23.96 -5.13 9.72
C ALA A 58 24.44 -5.13 11.19
N SER A 59 25.57 -4.49 11.47
CA SER A 59 26.12 -4.39 12.82
C SER A 59 25.26 -3.55 13.78
N SER A 60 24.55 -2.52 13.30
CA SER A 60 23.73 -1.66 14.17
C SER A 60 22.50 -2.37 14.72
N PHE A 61 22.03 -3.43 14.05
CA PHE A 61 20.91 -4.27 14.50
C PHE A 61 21.38 -5.55 15.19
N LEU A 62 22.44 -6.20 14.68
CA LEU A 62 22.76 -7.58 15.06
C LEU A 62 23.84 -7.72 16.14
N LYS A 63 24.60 -6.67 16.46
CA LYS A 63 25.63 -6.74 17.52
C LYS A 63 25.09 -6.30 18.86
N SER A 64 25.31 -7.14 19.87
CA SER A 64 25.12 -6.76 21.27
C SER A 64 26.22 -5.82 21.74
N ASP A 65 25.89 -4.86 22.60
CA ASP A 65 26.84 -3.92 23.23
C ASP A 65 26.40 -3.59 24.68
N LYS A 66 26.95 -2.53 25.29
CA LYS A 66 26.55 -2.01 26.61
C LYS A 66 25.06 -1.72 26.70
N ASN A 67 24.50 -1.11 25.65
CA ASN A 67 23.13 -0.59 25.58
C ASN A 67 22.39 -1.09 24.33
N ARG A 68 22.76 -2.26 23.80
CA ARG A 68 22.17 -2.88 22.61
C ARG A 68 22.02 -4.38 22.81
N ILE A 69 20.86 -4.92 22.44
CA ILE A 69 20.51 -6.34 22.62
C ILE A 69 21.23 -7.22 21.58
N GLY A 70 21.29 -6.78 20.32
CA GLY A 70 21.91 -7.53 19.22
C GLY A 70 20.92 -8.47 18.51
N GLY A 71 21.40 -9.50 17.82
CA GLY A 71 20.55 -10.31 16.92
C GLY A 71 19.73 -11.45 17.55
N THR A 72 19.75 -11.62 18.88
CA THR A 72 19.07 -12.74 19.55
C THR A 72 18.12 -12.24 20.65
N TYR A 73 16.87 -12.67 20.59
CA TYR A 73 15.80 -12.26 21.51
C TYR A 73 15.06 -13.48 22.05
N LYS A 74 14.57 -13.37 23.28
CA LYS A 74 13.54 -14.27 23.81
C LYS A 74 12.21 -13.90 23.17
N LYS A 75 11.52 -14.90 22.61
CA LYS A 75 10.22 -14.80 21.94
C LYS A 75 9.26 -15.85 22.49
N THR A 76 7.96 -15.68 22.25
CA THR A 76 6.94 -16.71 22.52
C THR A 76 6.26 -17.06 21.21
N ILE A 77 6.22 -18.35 20.86
CA ILE A 77 5.73 -18.82 19.56
C ILE A 77 4.74 -19.98 19.72
N TYR A 78 3.96 -20.22 18.66
CA TYR A 78 3.12 -21.42 18.56
C TYR A 78 3.93 -22.62 18.06
N LYS A 79 3.75 -23.77 18.72
CA LYS A 79 4.36 -25.05 18.37
C LYS A 79 3.27 -26.10 18.20
N GLU A 80 3.38 -26.91 17.16
CA GLU A 80 2.44 -28.03 16.93
C GLU A 80 2.94 -29.31 17.58
N TYR A 81 2.00 -30.10 18.10
CA TYR A 81 2.24 -31.41 18.70
C TYR A 81 1.34 -32.46 18.05
N LYS A 82 1.76 -33.72 18.10
CA LYS A 82 1.00 -34.83 17.50
C LYS A 82 -0.33 -35.12 18.20
N ASP A 83 -0.40 -34.87 19.51
CA ASP A 83 -1.54 -35.22 20.35
C ASP A 83 -1.62 -34.34 21.62
N ASP A 84 -2.61 -34.63 22.47
CA ASP A 84 -2.90 -33.94 23.73
C ASP A 84 -1.89 -34.19 24.86
N SER A 85 -0.87 -35.02 24.63
CA SER A 85 0.23 -35.18 25.58
C SER A 85 1.18 -33.98 25.56
N TYR A 86 1.24 -33.25 24.44
CA TYR A 86 2.18 -32.15 24.17
C TYR A 86 3.65 -32.55 24.41
N THR A 87 4.01 -33.78 24.05
CA THR A 87 5.37 -34.33 24.20
C THR A 87 6.14 -34.36 22.87
N ASP A 88 5.51 -34.86 21.81
CA ASP A 88 6.10 -34.99 20.49
C ASP A 88 5.75 -33.79 19.60
N GLU A 89 6.69 -32.87 19.40
CA GLU A 89 6.56 -31.74 18.48
C GLU A 89 6.50 -32.22 17.01
N VAL A 90 5.63 -31.60 16.21
CA VAL A 90 5.59 -31.79 14.75
C VAL A 90 6.69 -30.93 14.12
N ALA A 91 7.51 -31.55 13.27
CA ALA A 91 8.61 -30.88 12.62
C ALA A 91 8.11 -29.88 11.56
N GLN A 92 8.50 -28.62 11.70
CA GLN A 92 8.16 -27.57 10.74
C GLN A 92 9.30 -27.31 9.75
N PRO A 93 8.99 -26.86 8.52
CA PRO A 93 10.02 -26.44 7.58
C PRO A 93 10.85 -25.29 8.14
N ALA A 94 12.17 -25.34 7.96
CA ALA A 94 13.07 -24.33 8.51
C ALA A 94 12.80 -22.90 8.00
N TRP A 95 12.29 -22.77 6.77
CA TRP A 95 11.94 -21.47 6.19
C TRP A 95 10.71 -20.82 6.83
N LEU A 96 9.90 -21.56 7.59
CA LEU A 96 8.72 -21.02 8.29
C LEU A 96 9.13 -20.07 9.43
N GLY A 97 10.37 -20.21 9.91
CA GLY A 97 10.96 -19.31 10.89
C GLY A 97 10.31 -19.41 12.26
N PHE A 98 9.93 -18.27 12.85
CA PHE A 98 9.23 -18.26 14.13
C PHE A 98 7.70 -18.38 14.00
N LEU A 99 7.17 -18.36 12.78
CA LEU A 99 5.72 -18.48 12.56
C LEU A 99 5.18 -19.77 13.16
N GLY A 100 3.93 -19.71 13.61
CA GLY A 100 3.18 -20.89 14.01
C GLY A 100 2.97 -21.89 12.88
N PRO A 101 2.54 -23.12 13.20
CA PRO A 101 2.21 -24.15 12.20
C PRO A 101 1.18 -23.68 11.18
N VAL A 102 1.26 -24.25 9.98
CA VAL A 102 0.29 -23.98 8.93
C VAL A 102 -1.02 -24.71 9.24
N LEU A 103 -2.08 -23.97 9.50
CA LEU A 103 -3.43 -24.52 9.63
C LEU A 103 -4.11 -24.53 8.27
N GLN A 104 -4.77 -25.64 7.93
CA GLN A 104 -5.41 -25.82 6.62
C GLN A 104 -6.78 -26.48 6.77
N ALA A 105 -7.76 -26.01 6.00
CA ALA A 105 -9.08 -26.62 5.93
C ALA A 105 -9.83 -26.28 4.63
N GLU A 106 -10.79 -27.13 4.27
CA GLU A 106 -11.68 -26.95 3.11
C GLU A 106 -13.05 -26.41 3.52
N VAL A 107 -13.81 -25.90 2.54
CA VAL A 107 -15.21 -25.52 2.74
C VAL A 107 -16.05 -26.70 3.25
N GLY A 108 -16.69 -26.50 4.39
CA GLY A 108 -17.47 -27.49 5.12
C GLY A 108 -16.73 -28.13 6.28
N ASP A 109 -15.39 -28.02 6.34
CA ASP A 109 -14.60 -28.61 7.42
C ASP A 109 -14.82 -27.89 8.76
N VAL A 110 -14.53 -28.63 9.83
CA VAL A 110 -14.45 -28.13 11.20
C VAL A 110 -12.98 -28.20 11.66
N ILE A 111 -12.45 -27.10 12.15
CA ILE A 111 -11.12 -27.00 12.73
C ILE A 111 -11.25 -26.98 14.26
N LEU A 112 -10.74 -28.03 14.91
CA LEU A 112 -10.67 -28.13 16.36
C LEU A 112 -9.23 -27.91 16.83
N ILE A 113 -9.00 -26.84 17.59
CA ILE A 113 -7.66 -26.49 18.09
C ILE A 113 -7.63 -26.70 19.59
N HIS A 114 -6.83 -27.66 20.01
CA HIS A 114 -6.47 -27.86 21.40
C HIS A 114 -5.27 -26.97 21.72
N LEU A 115 -5.53 -25.80 22.30
CA LEU A 115 -4.49 -24.86 22.71
C LEU A 115 -4.08 -25.13 24.16
N LYS A 116 -2.78 -25.16 24.42
CA LYS A 116 -2.22 -25.17 25.77
C LYS A 116 -1.15 -24.09 25.94
N ASN A 117 -1.30 -23.28 26.97
CA ASN A 117 -0.37 -22.19 27.24
C ASN A 117 0.73 -22.65 28.20
N PHE A 118 1.97 -22.79 27.71
CA PHE A 118 3.14 -23.09 28.54
C PHE A 118 4.01 -21.88 28.85
N ALA A 119 3.65 -20.69 28.36
CA ALA A 119 4.35 -19.45 28.62
C ALA A 119 3.99 -18.89 30.01
N THR A 120 4.61 -17.76 30.36
CA THR A 120 4.49 -17.13 31.67
C THR A 120 3.35 -16.11 31.77
N ARG A 121 2.67 -15.83 30.66
CA ARG A 121 1.59 -14.84 30.55
C ARG A 121 0.36 -15.44 29.89
N PRO A 122 -0.85 -14.88 30.13
CA PRO A 122 -2.04 -15.28 29.39
C PRO A 122 -1.89 -14.90 27.91
N TYR A 123 -2.37 -15.79 27.04
CA TYR A 123 -2.38 -15.61 25.58
C TYR A 123 -3.61 -16.32 25.00
N THR A 124 -3.89 -16.13 23.72
CA THR A 124 -5.03 -16.76 23.02
C THR A 124 -4.63 -17.28 21.64
N ILE A 125 -5.63 -17.66 20.85
CA ILE A 125 -5.54 -17.81 19.40
C ILE A 125 -6.82 -17.27 18.77
N HIS A 126 -6.67 -16.33 17.85
CA HIS A 126 -7.73 -15.66 17.11
C HIS A 126 -7.52 -15.88 15.60
N PRO A 127 -8.50 -16.43 14.86
CA PRO A 127 -8.34 -16.70 13.44
C PRO A 127 -8.89 -15.59 12.55
N HIS A 128 -8.37 -15.52 11.34
CA HIS A 128 -8.99 -14.83 10.22
C HIS A 128 -9.57 -15.83 9.20
N GLY A 129 -10.57 -15.41 8.43
CA GLY A 129 -11.06 -16.18 7.27
C GLY A 129 -11.92 -17.41 7.57
N VAL A 130 -12.31 -17.61 8.84
CA VAL A 130 -13.17 -18.72 9.29
C VAL A 130 -14.31 -18.21 10.15
N PHE A 131 -15.36 -19.01 10.29
CA PHE A 131 -16.46 -18.73 11.21
C PHE A 131 -16.19 -19.34 12.58
N TYR A 132 -16.54 -18.60 13.63
CA TYR A 132 -16.46 -19.02 15.02
C TYR A 132 -17.63 -18.46 15.82
N GLU A 133 -17.96 -19.13 16.92
CA GLU A 133 -18.84 -18.59 17.95
C GLU A 133 -18.02 -17.83 19.00
N LYS A 134 -18.68 -17.06 19.87
CA LYS A 134 -18.03 -16.22 20.89
C LYS A 134 -17.28 -16.99 21.99
N ASP A 135 -17.33 -18.31 22.01
CA ASP A 135 -16.48 -19.16 22.88
C ASP A 135 -15.22 -19.68 22.17
N SER A 136 -14.99 -19.25 20.92
CA SER A 136 -13.91 -19.70 20.05
C SER A 136 -13.31 -18.55 19.24
N GLU A 137 -13.52 -17.30 19.65
CA GLU A 137 -12.96 -16.12 18.98
C GLU A 137 -11.53 -15.85 19.44
N GLY A 138 -11.26 -15.98 20.74
CA GLY A 138 -9.95 -15.75 21.32
C GLY A 138 -9.49 -14.30 21.34
N SER A 139 -10.42 -13.34 21.48
CA SER A 139 -10.13 -11.90 21.47
C SER A 139 -10.79 -11.21 22.66
N LEU A 140 -9.96 -10.66 23.56
CA LEU A 140 -10.45 -10.00 24.77
C LEU A 140 -10.83 -8.54 24.48
N TYR A 141 -12.13 -8.25 24.41
CA TYR A 141 -12.67 -6.89 24.36
C TYR A 141 -14.09 -6.80 24.97
N PRO A 142 -14.61 -5.59 25.28
CA PRO A 142 -15.97 -5.40 25.79
C PRO A 142 -17.02 -5.65 24.70
N ASP A 143 -17.56 -6.86 24.68
CA ASP A 143 -18.50 -7.40 23.67
C ASP A 143 -19.87 -7.76 24.25
N GLY A 144 -20.08 -7.55 25.55
CA GLY A 144 -21.28 -7.92 26.29
C GLY A 144 -21.43 -9.42 26.59
N SER A 145 -20.43 -10.26 26.30
CA SER A 145 -20.41 -11.68 26.64
C SER A 145 -19.96 -11.91 28.08
N SER A 146 -20.26 -13.08 28.66
CA SER A 146 -19.86 -13.43 30.03
C SER A 146 -19.79 -14.93 30.27
N GLY A 147 -19.10 -15.33 31.35
CA GLY A 147 -19.04 -16.72 31.78
C GLY A 147 -18.21 -17.58 30.83
N PRO A 148 -18.72 -18.75 30.36
CA PRO A 148 -17.99 -19.63 29.45
C PRO A 148 -17.60 -18.99 28.11
N LEU A 149 -18.36 -18.00 27.64
CA LEU A 149 -18.10 -17.24 26.40
C LEU A 149 -16.92 -16.25 26.50
N LYS A 150 -16.17 -16.29 27.61
CA LYS A 150 -14.96 -15.49 27.85
C LYS A 150 -13.73 -16.35 28.18
N ALA A 151 -13.88 -17.68 28.18
CA ALA A 151 -12.80 -18.59 28.54
C ALA A 151 -11.73 -18.69 27.43
N ASP A 152 -12.12 -18.42 26.19
CA ASP A 152 -11.29 -18.36 25.00
C ASP A 152 -10.46 -17.08 24.90
N ASP A 153 -11.00 -15.96 25.40
CA ASP A 153 -10.41 -14.62 25.34
C ASP A 153 -9.12 -14.45 26.16
N SER A 154 -8.81 -15.38 27.07
CA SER A 154 -7.57 -15.31 27.85
C SER A 154 -7.19 -16.67 28.45
N VAL A 155 -6.32 -17.43 27.78
CA VAL A 155 -5.85 -18.73 28.29
C VAL A 155 -4.68 -18.50 29.26
N PRO A 156 -4.85 -18.74 30.57
CA PRO A 156 -3.82 -18.43 31.56
C PRO A 156 -2.61 -19.38 31.45
N PRO A 157 -1.45 -19.01 32.04
CA PRO A 157 -0.29 -19.90 32.14
C PRO A 157 -0.64 -21.29 32.71
N GLY A 158 -0.27 -22.34 31.99
CA GLY A 158 -0.60 -23.73 32.32
C GLY A 158 -2.03 -24.16 31.95
N GLY A 159 -2.88 -23.23 31.52
CA GLY A 159 -4.26 -23.46 31.09
C GLY A 159 -4.35 -24.03 29.67
N SER A 160 -5.56 -24.48 29.32
CA SER A 160 -5.88 -25.00 28.00
C SER A 160 -7.30 -24.64 27.60
N HIS A 161 -7.54 -24.43 26.30
CA HIS A 161 -8.85 -24.19 25.72
C HIS A 161 -8.99 -24.93 24.39
N ILE A 162 -10.23 -25.24 23.99
CA ILE A 162 -10.53 -25.85 22.70
C ILE A 162 -11.30 -24.84 21.86
N TYR A 163 -10.73 -24.43 20.74
CA TYR A 163 -11.37 -23.53 19.79
C TYR A 163 -12.02 -24.33 18.67
N ASN A 164 -13.26 -23.98 18.32
CA ASN A 164 -14.02 -24.61 17.26
C ASN A 164 -14.31 -23.60 16.15
N TRP A 165 -13.66 -23.80 15.00
CA TRP A 165 -13.85 -22.97 13.82
C TRP A 165 -14.45 -23.78 12.68
N THR A 166 -15.27 -23.14 11.85
CA THR A 166 -15.90 -23.79 10.70
C THR A 166 -15.75 -22.94 9.45
N ILE A 167 -15.83 -23.56 8.28
CA ILE A 167 -15.80 -22.86 6.99
C ILE A 167 -17.13 -23.07 6.28
N PRO A 168 -18.18 -22.32 6.63
CA PRO A 168 -19.46 -22.43 5.94
C PRO A 168 -19.35 -21.87 4.52
N GLU A 169 -20.33 -22.20 3.66
CA GLU A 169 -20.31 -21.80 2.24
C GLU A 169 -20.16 -20.27 2.04
N GLY A 170 -20.71 -19.46 2.96
CA GLY A 170 -20.58 -17.99 2.92
C GLY A 170 -19.16 -17.46 3.19
N HIS A 171 -18.24 -18.31 3.67
CA HIS A 171 -16.83 -18.00 3.91
C HIS A 171 -15.91 -18.77 2.93
N ALA A 172 -16.49 -19.43 1.92
CA ALA A 172 -15.74 -20.15 0.91
C ALA A 172 -14.99 -19.19 -0.03
N PRO A 173 -13.79 -19.58 -0.52
CA PRO A 173 -13.20 -18.93 -1.68
C PRO A 173 -14.20 -18.92 -2.86
N THR A 174 -14.35 -17.78 -3.51
CA THR A 174 -15.26 -17.62 -4.66
C THR A 174 -14.73 -18.35 -5.90
N ASP A 175 -15.54 -18.47 -6.95
CA ASP A 175 -15.10 -19.09 -8.21
C ASP A 175 -13.87 -18.39 -8.83
N ALA A 176 -13.78 -17.06 -8.67
CA ALA A 176 -12.68 -16.24 -9.17
C ALA A 176 -11.41 -16.30 -8.29
N ASP A 177 -11.54 -16.73 -7.04
CA ASP A 177 -10.41 -16.88 -6.12
C ASP A 177 -9.54 -18.10 -6.48
N PRO A 178 -8.25 -18.11 -6.08
CA PRO A 178 -7.40 -19.30 -6.17
C PRO A 178 -7.98 -20.48 -5.38
N ALA A 179 -7.39 -21.66 -5.56
CA ALA A 179 -7.87 -22.88 -4.88
C ALA A 179 -7.87 -22.75 -3.35
N CYS A 180 -6.94 -21.99 -2.79
CA CYS A 180 -6.87 -21.67 -1.36
C CYS A 180 -6.57 -20.18 -1.15
N LEU A 181 -7.17 -19.57 -0.14
CA LEU A 181 -6.92 -18.20 0.29
C LEU A 181 -5.99 -18.17 1.51
N THR A 182 -5.13 -17.14 1.56
CA THR A 182 -4.25 -16.87 2.70
C THR A 182 -5.00 -16.13 3.80
N TRP A 183 -4.85 -16.60 5.03
CA TRP A 183 -5.26 -15.95 6.28
C TRP A 183 -4.18 -16.15 7.34
N ILE A 184 -4.41 -15.64 8.54
CA ILE A 184 -3.54 -15.82 9.69
C ILE A 184 -4.35 -16.19 10.91
N TYR A 185 -3.64 -16.57 11.96
CA TYR A 185 -4.12 -16.55 13.32
C TYR A 185 -3.04 -15.96 14.23
N HIS A 186 -3.44 -15.35 15.35
CA HIS A 186 -2.52 -14.77 16.32
C HIS A 186 -3.12 -14.69 17.72
N SER A 187 -2.33 -14.38 18.73
CA SER A 187 -2.88 -14.08 20.07
C SER A 187 -3.45 -12.67 20.08
N HIS A 188 -4.52 -12.46 20.83
CA HIS A 188 -5.33 -11.24 20.81
C HIS A 188 -5.74 -10.80 22.23
N VAL A 189 -4.86 -11.00 23.22
CA VAL A 189 -5.01 -10.36 24.53
C VAL A 189 -4.59 -8.89 24.43
N ASP A 190 -3.41 -8.67 23.87
CA ASP A 190 -2.90 -7.37 23.41
C ASP A 190 -2.21 -7.63 22.07
N ALA A 191 -3.00 -7.63 21.00
CA ALA A 191 -2.58 -8.18 19.70
C ALA A 191 -1.25 -7.59 19.20
N PRO A 192 -1.00 -6.26 19.21
CA PRO A 192 0.29 -5.71 18.78
C PRO A 192 1.48 -6.27 19.58
N ARG A 193 1.38 -6.36 20.91
CA ARG A 193 2.47 -6.86 21.77
C ARG A 193 2.64 -8.36 21.66
N ASP A 194 1.54 -9.10 21.57
CA ASP A 194 1.51 -10.55 21.43
C ASP A 194 2.16 -10.98 20.10
N ILE A 195 1.83 -10.29 19.01
CA ILE A 195 2.42 -10.50 17.69
C ILE A 195 3.91 -10.12 17.70
N ALA A 196 4.28 -8.96 18.23
CA ALA A 196 5.69 -8.54 18.35
C ALA A 196 6.52 -9.55 19.16
N THR A 197 5.91 -10.16 20.17
CA THR A 197 6.50 -11.24 20.97
C THR A 197 6.73 -12.53 20.17
N GLY A 198 5.96 -12.77 19.11
CA GLY A 198 6.12 -13.87 18.16
C GLY A 198 4.87 -14.73 17.89
N LEU A 199 3.71 -14.39 18.46
CA LEU A 199 2.51 -15.21 18.38
C LEU A 199 1.67 -14.91 17.13
N ILE A 200 2.13 -15.42 16.00
CA ILE A 200 1.43 -15.35 14.70
C ILE A 200 1.70 -16.63 13.89
N GLY A 201 0.70 -17.13 13.18
CA GLY A 201 0.85 -18.26 12.26
C GLY A 201 -0.11 -18.17 11.07
N PRO A 202 0.17 -18.90 9.98
CA PRO A 202 -0.65 -18.87 8.77
C PRO A 202 -1.82 -19.86 8.85
N LEU A 203 -2.94 -19.48 8.25
CA LEU A 203 -4.13 -20.29 8.06
C LEU A 203 -4.56 -20.21 6.60
N ILE A 204 -4.91 -21.33 5.97
CA ILE A 204 -5.50 -21.30 4.62
C ILE A 204 -6.88 -21.93 4.61
N THR A 205 -7.79 -21.29 3.89
CA THR A 205 -9.11 -21.86 3.58
C THR A 205 -9.19 -22.21 2.11
N CYS A 206 -9.56 -23.44 1.82
CA CYS A 206 -9.48 -24.03 0.49
C CYS A 206 -10.85 -24.43 -0.06
N LYS A 207 -10.99 -24.42 -1.38
CA LYS A 207 -12.13 -25.03 -2.08
C LYS A 207 -12.18 -26.53 -1.79
N ARG A 208 -13.37 -27.13 -1.86
CA ARG A 208 -13.57 -28.58 -1.67
C ARG A 208 -12.71 -29.39 -2.64
N GLY A 209 -11.99 -30.37 -2.14
CA GLY A 209 -11.12 -31.27 -2.91
C GLY A 209 -9.77 -30.67 -3.35
N ALA A 210 -9.38 -29.50 -2.84
CA ALA A 210 -8.07 -28.91 -3.09
C ALA A 210 -6.96 -29.56 -2.23
N LEU A 211 -7.32 -30.07 -1.05
CA LEU A 211 -6.44 -30.79 -0.13
C LEU A 211 -6.53 -32.29 -0.38
N ASP A 212 -5.42 -33.00 -0.21
CA ASP A 212 -5.38 -34.46 -0.22
C ASP A 212 -5.89 -35.07 1.10
N GLY A 213 -6.05 -36.39 1.09
CA GLY A 213 -6.46 -37.15 2.28
C GLY A 213 -5.30 -37.49 3.23
N ASN A 214 -4.11 -36.91 3.06
CA ASN A 214 -2.98 -37.18 3.94
C ASN A 214 -3.12 -36.44 5.28
N SER A 215 -2.28 -36.79 6.24
CA SER A 215 -2.21 -36.13 7.55
C SER A 215 -0.74 -35.85 7.90
N PRO A 216 -0.27 -34.59 7.81
CA PRO A 216 -1.03 -33.38 7.46
C PRO A 216 -1.48 -33.35 5.99
N PRO A 217 -2.61 -32.68 5.68
CA PRO A 217 -3.09 -32.50 4.31
C PRO A 217 -2.07 -31.71 3.48
N GLN A 218 -2.00 -31.99 2.18
CA GLN A 218 -1.24 -31.21 1.21
C GLN A 218 -2.13 -30.77 0.06
N ARG A 219 -1.82 -29.62 -0.54
CA ARG A 219 -2.51 -29.15 -1.73
C ARG A 219 -2.20 -30.03 -2.94
N GLN A 220 -3.21 -30.29 -3.77
CA GLN A 220 -3.09 -31.10 -4.97
C GLN A 220 -2.85 -30.27 -6.24
N ASP A 221 -3.12 -28.96 -6.20
CA ASP A 221 -3.08 -28.08 -7.36
C ASP A 221 -1.68 -27.49 -7.63
N VAL A 222 -0.83 -27.43 -6.60
CA VAL A 222 0.54 -26.90 -6.63
C VAL A 222 1.56 -27.95 -6.17
N ASP A 223 2.82 -27.80 -6.58
CA ASP A 223 3.93 -28.66 -6.16
C ASP A 223 4.55 -28.20 -4.83
N HIS A 224 4.49 -26.89 -4.53
CA HIS A 224 5.00 -26.29 -3.30
C HIS A 224 4.13 -25.10 -2.84
N ASP A 225 3.99 -24.97 -1.52
CA ASP A 225 3.44 -23.79 -0.86
C ASP A 225 4.50 -23.18 0.06
N PHE A 226 4.70 -21.87 -0.05
CA PHE A 226 5.56 -21.10 0.84
C PHE A 226 4.77 -20.00 1.55
N PHE A 227 5.06 -19.80 2.83
CA PHE A 227 4.41 -18.80 3.68
C PHE A 227 5.45 -17.77 4.09
N LEU A 228 5.25 -16.50 3.73
CA LEU A 228 6.17 -15.41 4.05
C LEU A 228 5.43 -14.27 4.75
N LEU A 229 5.82 -14.02 6.00
CA LEU A 229 5.51 -12.81 6.76
C LEU A 229 6.56 -11.75 6.46
N PHE A 230 6.12 -10.61 5.93
CA PHE A 230 6.91 -9.38 5.86
C PHE A 230 6.55 -8.51 7.06
N SER A 231 7.51 -8.23 7.93
CA SER A 231 7.25 -7.46 9.15
C SER A 231 8.51 -6.77 9.66
N VAL A 232 8.37 -5.53 10.07
CA VAL A 232 9.30 -4.86 10.96
C VAL A 232 8.98 -5.30 12.38
N VAL A 233 9.63 -6.39 12.81
CA VAL A 233 9.36 -6.98 14.12
C VAL A 233 9.94 -6.07 15.20
N ASP A 234 9.08 -5.26 15.80
CA ASP A 234 9.44 -4.29 16.84
C ASP A 234 9.56 -4.96 18.21
N GLU A 235 10.79 -5.32 18.61
CA GLU A 235 11.05 -5.94 19.91
C GLU A 235 10.88 -4.96 21.09
N ASN A 236 10.69 -3.66 20.85
CA ASN A 236 10.34 -2.70 21.91
C ASN A 236 8.91 -2.94 22.43
N LEU A 237 8.01 -3.46 21.57
CA LEU A 237 6.64 -3.81 21.96
C LEU A 237 6.53 -5.20 22.62
N SER A 238 7.54 -6.04 22.42
CA SER A 238 7.61 -7.41 22.95
C SER A 238 7.45 -7.46 24.46
N TRP A 239 6.70 -8.45 24.95
CA TRP A 239 6.54 -8.70 26.38
C TRP A 239 7.86 -9.06 27.08
N HIS A 240 8.89 -9.45 26.32
CA HIS A 240 10.19 -9.87 26.81
C HIS A 240 11.27 -8.79 26.77
N LEU A 241 10.97 -7.54 26.38
CA LEU A 241 11.98 -6.48 26.23
C LEU A 241 12.90 -6.36 27.46
N ASN A 242 12.33 -6.29 28.67
CA ASN A 242 13.12 -6.17 29.90
C ASN A 242 14.01 -7.39 30.16
N GLU A 243 13.52 -8.59 29.86
CA GLU A 243 14.29 -9.83 30.01
C GLU A 243 15.44 -9.86 28.99
N ASN A 244 15.19 -9.41 27.76
CA ASN A 244 16.18 -9.31 26.71
C ASN A 244 17.27 -8.28 27.04
N ILE A 245 16.90 -7.10 27.53
CA ILE A 245 17.86 -6.09 28.01
C ILE A 245 18.74 -6.68 29.12
N ALA A 246 18.15 -7.33 30.13
CA ALA A 246 18.90 -7.91 31.24
C ALA A 246 19.81 -9.08 30.82
N THR A 247 19.45 -9.80 29.77
CA THR A 247 20.17 -11.00 29.30
C THR A 247 21.31 -10.67 28.35
N TYR A 248 21.10 -9.73 27.42
CA TYR A 248 22.01 -9.51 26.29
C TYR A 248 22.78 -8.19 26.32
N CYS A 249 22.28 -7.15 27.00
CA CYS A 249 23.04 -5.90 27.16
C CYS A 249 24.13 -6.10 28.23
N SER A 250 25.36 -5.68 27.95
CA SER A 250 26.45 -5.82 28.94
C SER A 250 26.38 -4.82 30.10
N ASP A 251 25.66 -3.70 29.93
CA ASP A 251 25.31 -2.76 30.99
C ASP A 251 23.82 -2.35 30.91
N PRO A 252 22.89 -3.21 31.39
CA PRO A 252 21.45 -2.98 31.32
C PRO A 252 20.98 -1.67 31.97
N ALA A 253 21.73 -1.13 32.94
CA ALA A 253 21.38 0.10 33.63
C ALA A 253 21.65 1.36 32.78
N SER A 254 22.45 1.23 31.72
CA SER A 254 22.76 2.30 30.77
C SER A 254 21.73 2.45 29.64
N VAL A 255 20.76 1.53 29.55
CA VAL A 255 19.74 1.54 28.50
C VAL A 255 18.68 2.59 28.80
N ASP A 256 18.59 3.57 27.93
CA ASP A 256 17.42 4.42 27.78
C ASP A 256 16.49 3.79 26.73
N LYS A 257 15.22 3.57 27.08
CA LYS A 257 14.24 2.96 26.17
C LYS A 257 13.60 3.97 25.23
N GLU A 258 13.68 5.25 25.58
CA GLU A 258 13.18 6.35 24.75
C GLU A 258 14.24 6.84 23.75
N ASP A 259 15.48 6.34 23.84
CA ASP A 259 16.54 6.59 22.85
C ASP A 259 16.13 6.01 21.50
N GLU A 260 15.89 6.87 20.51
CA GLU A 260 15.52 6.49 19.14
C GLU A 260 16.49 5.47 18.55
N THR A 261 17.78 5.62 18.83
CA THR A 261 18.80 4.73 18.29
C THR A 261 18.78 3.34 18.94
N PHE A 262 18.29 3.23 20.18
CA PHE A 262 18.00 1.95 20.83
C PHE A 262 16.73 1.33 20.26
N GLN A 263 15.65 2.10 20.15
CA GLN A 263 14.39 1.61 19.58
C GLN A 263 14.58 1.08 18.16
N GLU A 264 15.27 1.84 17.31
CA GLU A 264 15.55 1.46 15.92
C GLU A 264 16.40 0.19 15.85
N SER A 265 17.39 0.02 16.74
CA SER A 265 18.20 -1.21 16.78
C SER A 265 17.39 -2.48 17.09
N ASN A 266 16.22 -2.33 17.71
CA ASN A 266 15.31 -3.41 18.07
C ASN A 266 14.19 -3.64 17.03
N ARG A 267 14.17 -2.89 15.92
CA ARG A 267 13.24 -3.05 14.81
C ARG A 267 13.83 -3.95 13.73
N MET A 268 13.43 -5.22 13.74
CA MET A 268 13.99 -6.23 12.85
C MET A 268 13.19 -6.31 11.55
N HIS A 269 13.73 -5.74 10.48
CA HIS A 269 13.16 -5.72 9.13
C HIS A 269 13.23 -7.10 8.47
N ALA A 270 12.32 -8.00 8.84
CA ALA A 270 12.49 -9.44 8.67
C ALA A 270 11.49 -10.08 7.70
N ILE A 271 11.91 -11.20 7.09
CA ILE A 271 11.04 -12.16 6.43
C ILE A 271 11.01 -13.43 7.29
N ASN A 272 9.83 -13.81 7.82
CA ASN A 272 9.66 -14.91 8.79
C ASN A 272 10.58 -14.82 10.02
N GLY A 273 11.02 -13.61 10.38
CA GLY A 273 11.98 -13.38 11.46
C GLY A 273 13.44 -13.55 11.10
N PHE A 274 13.79 -13.55 9.82
CA PHE A 274 15.18 -13.49 9.38
C PHE A 274 15.50 -12.21 8.64
N VAL A 275 16.69 -11.67 8.90
CA VAL A 275 17.20 -10.43 8.29
C VAL A 275 18.48 -10.70 7.48
N PHE A 276 18.84 -9.78 6.59
CA PHE A 276 20.07 -9.80 5.78
C PHE A 276 20.33 -11.12 5.04
N GLY A 277 19.29 -11.71 4.43
CA GLY A 277 19.39 -12.96 3.66
C GLY A 277 19.56 -14.23 4.50
N ASN A 278 19.29 -14.18 5.81
CA ASN A 278 19.46 -15.33 6.69
C ASN A 278 18.33 -16.36 6.62
N LEU A 279 17.23 -16.07 5.92
CA LEU A 279 16.14 -17.03 5.67
C LEU A 279 16.71 -18.35 5.11
N PRO A 280 16.36 -19.51 5.67
CA PRO A 280 16.75 -20.81 5.12
C PRO A 280 16.27 -21.01 3.68
N GLU A 281 16.97 -21.86 2.93
CA GLU A 281 16.76 -21.99 1.48
C GLU A 281 15.32 -22.40 1.12
N LEU A 282 14.67 -21.56 0.32
CA LEU A 282 13.40 -21.85 -0.36
C LEU A 282 13.71 -22.56 -1.69
N ASN A 283 13.56 -23.88 -1.72
CA ASN A 283 13.92 -24.70 -2.86
C ASN A 283 12.69 -25.11 -3.68
N MET A 284 12.71 -24.87 -4.98
CA MET A 284 11.63 -25.25 -5.90
C MET A 284 12.18 -25.74 -7.24
N CYS A 285 11.31 -26.33 -8.06
CA CYS A 285 11.64 -26.87 -9.36
C CYS A 285 11.15 -25.94 -10.48
N ALA A 286 11.99 -25.72 -11.49
CA ALA A 286 11.57 -25.04 -12.72
C ALA A 286 10.36 -25.75 -13.36
N GLN A 287 9.44 -24.97 -13.92
CA GLN A 287 8.20 -25.39 -14.59
C GLN A 287 7.18 -26.09 -13.68
N LYS A 288 7.35 -26.01 -12.36
CA LYS A 288 6.40 -26.53 -11.37
C LYS A 288 5.58 -25.40 -10.75
N ARG A 289 4.32 -25.67 -10.39
CA ARG A 289 3.45 -24.62 -9.84
C ARG A 289 3.79 -24.41 -8.37
N VAL A 290 3.96 -23.15 -7.99
CA VAL A 290 4.26 -22.73 -6.61
C VAL A 290 3.22 -21.71 -6.19
N ALA A 291 2.65 -21.90 -5.00
CA ALA A 291 1.84 -20.88 -4.36
C ALA A 291 2.63 -20.18 -3.25
N TRP A 292 2.52 -18.86 -3.25
CA TRP A 292 3.11 -17.95 -2.27
C TRP A 292 1.99 -17.33 -1.45
N HIS A 293 1.97 -17.68 -0.17
CA HIS A 293 1.08 -17.12 0.83
C HIS A 293 1.82 -15.98 1.54
N LEU A 294 1.55 -14.76 1.11
CA LEU A 294 2.25 -13.56 1.57
C LEU A 294 1.33 -12.76 2.49
N PHE A 295 1.86 -12.32 3.62
CA PHE A 295 1.11 -11.49 4.55
C PHE A 295 2.02 -10.54 5.32
N GLY A 296 1.43 -9.44 5.79
CA GLY A 296 2.15 -8.38 6.47
C GLY A 296 1.56 -8.13 7.84
N MET A 297 2.41 -7.70 8.77
CA MET A 297 2.00 -7.39 10.12
C MET A 297 2.93 -6.38 10.76
N GLY A 298 2.38 -5.50 11.61
CA GLY A 298 3.14 -4.51 12.36
C GLY A 298 2.36 -3.20 12.46
N ASN A 299 2.98 -2.07 12.11
CA ASN A 299 2.44 -0.72 12.34
C ASN A 299 2.49 0.16 11.07
N GLU A 300 2.52 1.49 11.24
CA GLU A 300 2.51 2.46 10.15
C GLU A 300 3.73 2.38 9.22
N ILE A 301 4.88 1.88 9.70
CA ILE A 301 6.07 1.71 8.86
C ILE A 301 6.01 0.42 8.03
N ASP A 302 5.09 -0.51 8.31
CA ASP A 302 4.94 -1.79 7.61
C ASP A 302 4.26 -1.68 6.24
N VAL A 303 4.75 -0.76 5.40
CA VAL A 303 4.47 -0.73 3.97
C VAL A 303 5.50 -1.61 3.26
N HIS A 304 5.09 -2.76 2.72
CA HIS A 304 6.00 -3.69 2.06
C HIS A 304 5.64 -3.90 0.59
N THR A 305 6.65 -3.85 -0.27
CA THR A 305 6.52 -4.27 -1.68
C THR A 305 7.48 -5.44 -1.92
N ALA A 306 6.98 -6.66 -1.83
CA ALA A 306 7.77 -7.87 -2.03
C ALA A 306 8.02 -8.11 -3.52
N PHE A 307 9.26 -7.94 -3.98
CA PHE A 307 9.68 -8.17 -5.36
C PHE A 307 10.38 -9.52 -5.53
N PHE A 308 9.89 -10.32 -6.48
CA PHE A 308 10.46 -11.62 -6.84
C PHE A 308 11.33 -11.48 -8.09
N HIS A 309 12.64 -11.35 -7.90
CA HIS A 309 13.58 -11.10 -9.00
C HIS A 309 13.54 -12.24 -10.03
N GLY A 310 13.48 -11.88 -11.31
CA GLY A 310 13.56 -12.80 -12.45
C GLY A 310 12.36 -13.72 -12.64
N GLN A 311 11.25 -13.52 -11.92
CA GLN A 311 10.05 -14.34 -12.03
C GLN A 311 8.78 -13.47 -12.08
N MET A 312 7.70 -14.07 -12.56
CA MET A 312 6.38 -13.45 -12.60
C MET A 312 5.43 -14.17 -11.64
N LEU A 313 4.61 -13.38 -10.96
CA LEU A 313 3.49 -13.82 -10.14
C LEU A 313 2.18 -13.60 -10.88
N THR A 314 1.18 -14.39 -10.52
CA THR A 314 -0.23 -14.14 -10.85
C THR A 314 -1.01 -13.95 -9.57
N THR A 315 -1.71 -12.82 -9.45
CA THR A 315 -2.61 -12.53 -8.31
C THR A 315 -3.98 -12.14 -8.85
N ARG A 316 -5.05 -12.82 -8.39
CA ARG A 316 -6.43 -12.59 -8.85
C ARG A 316 -6.58 -12.55 -10.38
N GLY A 317 -5.83 -13.40 -11.09
CA GLY A 317 -5.85 -13.46 -12.55
C GLY A 317 -5.06 -12.36 -13.28
N HIS A 318 -4.33 -11.49 -12.56
CA HIS A 318 -3.49 -10.43 -13.11
C HIS A 318 -2.00 -10.74 -12.92
N HIS A 319 -1.18 -10.42 -13.91
CA HIS A 319 0.27 -10.57 -13.80
C HIS A 319 0.92 -9.41 -13.04
N THR A 320 1.82 -9.75 -12.12
CA THR A 320 2.63 -8.82 -11.32
C THR A 320 3.97 -9.47 -11.00
N ASP A 321 5.03 -8.70 -10.74
CA ASP A 321 6.28 -9.20 -10.16
C ASP A 321 6.47 -8.76 -8.71
N VAL A 322 5.59 -7.87 -8.24
CA VAL A 322 5.54 -7.35 -6.88
C VAL A 322 4.24 -7.73 -6.17
N ALA A 323 4.30 -7.89 -4.85
CA ALA A 323 3.14 -7.97 -3.97
C ALA A 323 3.18 -6.85 -2.94
N ASN A 324 2.11 -6.07 -2.88
CA ASN A 324 1.95 -4.99 -1.90
C ASN A 324 1.32 -5.56 -0.63
N ILE A 325 1.95 -5.35 0.51
CA ILE A 325 1.61 -5.99 1.77
C ILE A 325 1.70 -4.94 2.88
N PHE A 326 0.57 -4.67 3.54
CA PHE A 326 0.41 -3.78 4.70
C PHE A 326 0.04 -4.60 5.94
N PRO A 327 -0.08 -4.00 7.14
CA PRO A 327 -0.58 -4.72 8.31
C PRO A 327 -1.91 -5.43 8.01
N ALA A 328 -1.94 -6.73 8.29
CA ALA A 328 -3.06 -7.64 8.03
C ALA A 328 -3.53 -7.71 6.56
N THR A 329 -2.65 -7.41 5.59
CA THR A 329 -2.90 -7.72 4.18
C THR A 329 -2.57 -9.18 3.90
N PHE A 330 -3.47 -9.88 3.20
CA PHE A 330 -3.28 -11.28 2.83
C PHE A 330 -3.30 -11.44 1.31
N VAL A 331 -2.23 -11.99 0.75
CA VAL A 331 -2.07 -12.23 -0.68
C VAL A 331 -1.80 -13.71 -0.91
N THR A 332 -2.51 -14.29 -1.87
CA THR A 332 -2.17 -15.59 -2.46
C THR A 332 -1.71 -15.33 -3.88
N ALA A 333 -0.43 -15.59 -4.14
CA ALA A 333 0.19 -15.42 -5.45
C ALA A 333 0.62 -16.76 -6.03
N GLU A 334 0.37 -16.98 -7.31
CA GLU A 334 0.79 -18.17 -8.02
C GLU A 334 2.02 -17.86 -8.88
N MET A 335 2.97 -18.79 -8.93
CA MET A 335 4.19 -18.67 -9.72
C MET A 335 4.48 -19.98 -10.45
N VAL A 336 4.99 -19.88 -11.68
CA VAL A 336 5.70 -20.96 -12.35
C VAL A 336 7.12 -20.48 -12.60
N PRO A 337 8.13 -20.97 -11.87
CA PRO A 337 9.50 -20.49 -12.03
C PRO A 337 10.11 -21.11 -13.28
N TRP A 338 10.81 -20.31 -14.09
CA TRP A 338 11.38 -20.79 -15.37
C TRP A 338 12.89 -20.93 -15.33
N GLU A 339 13.57 -19.85 -14.99
CA GLU A 339 15.03 -19.79 -15.06
C GLU A 339 15.69 -20.42 -13.82
N PRO A 340 16.48 -21.51 -13.97
CA PRO A 340 17.23 -22.10 -12.87
C PRO A 340 18.30 -21.13 -12.34
N GLY A 341 18.40 -21.01 -11.02
CA GLY A 341 19.32 -20.07 -10.39
C GLY A 341 18.98 -19.83 -8.93
N THR A 342 19.85 -19.05 -8.26
CA THR A 342 19.55 -18.47 -6.94
C THR A 342 19.05 -17.05 -7.17
N TRP A 343 17.86 -16.74 -6.70
CA TRP A 343 17.16 -15.49 -6.97
C TRP A 343 16.85 -14.74 -5.68
N LEU A 344 16.79 -13.41 -5.76
CA LEU A 344 16.49 -12.53 -4.64
C LEU A 344 14.96 -12.35 -4.47
N ILE A 345 14.50 -12.40 -3.22
CA ILE A 345 13.23 -11.82 -2.78
C ILE A 345 13.58 -10.66 -1.88
N SER A 346 13.05 -9.48 -2.18
CA SER A 346 13.38 -8.27 -1.41
C SER A 346 12.18 -7.36 -1.27
N CYS A 347 12.05 -6.71 -0.11
CA CYS A 347 11.17 -5.55 0.01
C CYS A 347 11.78 -4.39 -0.77
N GLN A 348 11.01 -3.71 -1.62
CA GLN A 348 11.49 -2.58 -2.43
C GLN A 348 11.30 -1.21 -1.77
N VAL A 349 10.88 -1.20 -0.51
CA VAL A 349 10.89 0.01 0.30
C VAL A 349 12.32 0.29 0.74
N ASN A 350 12.85 1.47 0.44
CA ASN A 350 14.28 1.78 0.55
C ASN A 350 14.87 1.53 1.95
N SER A 351 14.18 1.93 3.01
CA SER A 351 14.55 1.69 4.41
C SER A 351 14.61 0.19 4.70
N HIS A 352 13.53 -0.55 4.42
CA HIS A 352 13.41 -1.98 4.66
C HIS A 352 14.45 -2.78 3.88
N PHE A 353 14.71 -2.42 2.62
CA PHE A 353 15.74 -3.03 1.78
C PHE A 353 17.13 -2.89 2.42
N ARG A 354 17.49 -1.66 2.81
CA ARG A 354 18.78 -1.33 3.45
C ARG A 354 18.95 -2.08 4.77
N ASP A 355 17.88 -2.11 5.55
CA ASP A 355 17.91 -2.57 6.95
C ASP A 355 17.67 -4.09 7.07
N GLY A 356 17.64 -4.79 5.93
CA GLY A 356 17.87 -6.23 5.86
C GLY A 356 16.70 -7.09 5.39
N MET A 357 15.61 -6.52 4.90
CA MET A 357 14.41 -7.26 4.48
C MET A 357 14.59 -7.93 3.10
N GLN A 358 15.44 -8.95 3.09
CA GLN A 358 15.89 -9.65 1.90
C GLN A 358 16.07 -11.15 2.18
N ALA A 359 15.76 -11.99 1.21
CA ALA A 359 15.92 -13.44 1.26
C ALA A 359 16.30 -14.01 -0.11
N LEU A 360 16.83 -15.23 -0.13
CA LEU A 360 17.18 -15.93 -1.36
C LEU A 360 16.29 -17.17 -1.54
N TYR A 361 15.89 -17.45 -2.77
CA TYR A 361 15.24 -18.70 -3.16
C TYR A 361 15.99 -19.35 -4.32
N LYS A 362 15.82 -20.66 -4.48
CA LYS A 362 16.58 -21.46 -5.43
C LYS A 362 15.65 -22.26 -6.34
N VAL A 363 15.76 -21.98 -7.63
CA VAL A 363 15.06 -22.69 -8.70
C VAL A 363 16.01 -23.75 -9.26
N LYS A 364 15.64 -25.02 -9.15
CA LYS A 364 16.41 -26.17 -9.64
C LYS A 364 15.85 -26.66 -10.96
N SER A 365 16.73 -27.13 -11.84
CA SER A 365 16.31 -27.91 -13.00
C SER A 365 15.93 -29.33 -12.54
N CYS A 366 14.63 -29.64 -12.54
CA CYS A 366 14.09 -30.93 -12.10
C CYS A 366 13.56 -31.79 -13.26
N SER A 367 13.53 -31.23 -14.47
CA SER A 367 13.07 -31.90 -15.70
C SER A 367 14.17 -31.86 -16.76
N MET A 368 14.25 -32.89 -17.59
CA MET A 368 15.11 -32.93 -18.79
C MET A 368 14.44 -32.32 -20.03
N ALA A 369 13.21 -31.82 -19.89
CA ALA A 369 12.52 -31.15 -21.00
C ALA A 369 13.26 -29.85 -21.34
N PRO A 370 13.62 -29.60 -22.61
CA PRO A 370 14.30 -28.38 -23.00
C PRO A 370 13.38 -27.18 -22.75
N PRO A 371 13.82 -26.15 -22.02
CA PRO A 371 13.04 -24.94 -21.82
C PRO A 371 13.31 -23.99 -22.97
N VAL A 372 12.49 -23.95 -24.02
CA VAL A 372 12.40 -22.74 -24.87
C VAL A 372 11.02 -22.70 -25.55
N ASP A 373 10.17 -21.78 -25.11
CA ASP A 373 9.21 -21.19 -26.05
C ASP A 373 10.04 -20.41 -27.06
N LEU A 374 10.11 -20.89 -28.31
CA LEU A 374 10.87 -20.21 -29.35
C LEU A 374 10.22 -18.84 -29.57
N LEU A 375 10.90 -17.78 -29.12
CA LEU A 375 10.39 -16.41 -29.24
C LEU A 375 10.28 -16.06 -30.73
N THR A 376 9.05 -15.93 -31.22
CA THR A 376 8.76 -15.62 -32.63
C THR A 376 8.62 -14.13 -32.90
N GLY A 377 8.78 -13.28 -31.89
CA GLY A 377 8.66 -11.83 -32.00
C GLY A 377 9.92 -11.16 -32.56
N LYS A 378 9.95 -9.84 -32.45
CA LYS A 378 11.02 -8.98 -32.95
C LYS A 378 12.11 -8.81 -31.89
N VAL A 379 13.34 -8.62 -32.34
CA VAL A 379 14.41 -8.07 -31.49
C VAL A 379 14.27 -6.55 -31.50
N ARG A 380 14.01 -5.95 -30.33
CA ARG A 380 13.91 -4.50 -30.15
C ARG A 380 15.19 -3.99 -29.53
N GLN A 381 15.96 -3.25 -30.32
CA GLN A 381 17.24 -2.72 -29.90
C GLN A 381 17.09 -1.27 -29.41
N TYR A 382 17.62 -1.01 -28.22
CA TYR A 382 17.65 0.31 -27.59
C TYR A 382 19.09 0.71 -27.29
N PHE A 383 19.43 1.99 -27.49
CA PHE A 383 20.72 2.56 -27.16
C PHE A 383 20.50 3.63 -26.08
N ILE A 384 20.92 3.34 -24.85
CA ILE A 384 20.62 4.17 -23.68
C ILE A 384 21.94 4.56 -22.99
N GLU A 385 22.09 5.84 -22.70
CA GLU A 385 23.24 6.40 -22.00
C GLU A 385 22.84 6.88 -20.60
N ALA A 386 23.66 6.63 -19.59
CA ALA A 386 23.57 7.35 -18.32
C ALA A 386 24.58 8.50 -18.31
N HIS A 387 24.13 9.73 -18.05
CA HIS A 387 24.99 10.91 -17.97
C HIS A 387 24.53 11.89 -16.90
N GLU A 388 25.49 12.67 -16.41
CA GLU A 388 25.26 13.68 -15.37
C GLU A 388 24.61 14.94 -15.95
N ILE A 389 23.62 15.46 -15.24
CA ILE A 389 22.88 16.67 -15.61
C ILE A 389 22.67 17.56 -14.38
N GLN A 390 22.52 18.86 -14.63
CA GLN A 390 22.00 19.77 -13.62
C GLN A 390 20.48 19.84 -13.77
N TRP A 391 19.76 19.35 -12.76
CA TRP A 391 18.30 19.27 -12.74
C TRP A 391 17.70 20.39 -11.91
N ASP A 392 16.74 21.11 -12.48
CA ASP A 392 15.95 22.14 -11.80
C ASP A 392 14.54 21.61 -11.54
N TYR A 393 14.17 21.49 -10.27
CA TYR A 393 12.87 20.97 -9.83
C TYR A 393 11.71 21.96 -10.05
N GLY A 394 12.00 23.24 -10.25
CA GLY A 394 11.02 24.30 -10.40
C GLY A 394 11.43 25.34 -11.45
N PRO A 395 11.63 24.95 -12.72
CA PRO A 395 12.21 25.79 -13.77
C PRO A 395 11.39 27.07 -14.08
N MET A 396 10.10 27.12 -13.73
CA MET A 396 9.28 28.32 -13.91
C MET A 396 9.53 29.38 -12.82
N GLY A 397 10.15 29.02 -11.69
CA GLY A 397 10.40 29.90 -10.54
C GLY A 397 9.14 30.29 -9.75
N HIS A 398 7.97 29.82 -10.16
CA HIS A 398 6.69 29.99 -9.49
C HIS A 398 5.90 28.67 -9.52
N ASP A 399 4.94 28.54 -8.62
CA ASP A 399 3.98 27.45 -8.63
C ASP A 399 3.05 27.58 -9.83
N GLY A 400 3.01 26.55 -10.67
CA GLY A 400 2.25 26.54 -11.91
C GLY A 400 0.73 26.64 -11.71
N SER A 401 0.19 26.26 -10.54
CA SER A 401 -1.26 26.37 -10.30
C SER A 401 -1.67 27.64 -9.57
N THR A 402 -0.87 28.15 -8.64
CA THR A 402 -1.21 29.37 -7.88
C THR A 402 -0.56 30.66 -8.41
N GLY A 403 0.50 30.55 -9.21
CA GLY A 403 1.29 31.69 -9.69
C GLY A 403 2.21 32.32 -8.64
N LYS A 404 2.25 31.79 -7.40
CA LYS A 404 3.08 32.31 -6.32
C LYS A 404 4.55 31.96 -6.53
N ASN A 405 5.45 32.84 -6.08
CA ASN A 405 6.89 32.62 -6.21
C ASN A 405 7.34 31.46 -5.30
N LEU A 406 8.16 30.54 -5.82
CA LEU A 406 8.64 29.40 -5.04
C LEU A 406 9.56 29.79 -3.88
N ARG A 407 10.17 30.97 -3.93
CA ARG A 407 11.09 31.53 -2.91
C ARG A 407 10.46 32.65 -2.09
N GLU A 408 9.14 32.66 -1.97
CA GLU A 408 8.44 33.62 -1.12
C GLU A 408 8.71 33.30 0.37
N PRO A 409 9.33 34.20 1.16
CA PRO A 409 9.74 33.90 2.53
C PRO A 409 8.58 33.44 3.41
N GLY A 410 8.76 32.32 4.10
CA GLY A 410 7.73 31.73 4.97
C GLY A 410 6.65 30.93 4.24
N SER A 411 6.73 30.79 2.91
CA SER A 411 5.91 29.83 2.16
C SER A 411 6.43 28.41 2.32
N ILE A 412 5.56 27.41 2.13
CA ILE A 412 5.97 25.99 2.16
C ILE A 412 6.99 25.69 1.06
N SER A 413 6.84 26.31 -0.12
CA SER A 413 7.80 26.16 -1.23
C SER A 413 9.19 26.69 -0.90
N ASP A 414 9.30 27.73 -0.07
CA ASP A 414 10.60 28.31 0.30
C ASP A 414 11.50 27.28 0.98
N LYS A 415 10.94 26.36 1.78
CA LYS A 415 11.67 25.26 2.42
C LYS A 415 12.56 24.47 1.44
N PHE A 416 12.08 24.25 0.21
CA PHE A 416 12.77 23.45 -0.81
C PHE A 416 13.56 24.28 -1.83
N PHE A 417 13.19 25.56 -2.02
CA PHE A 417 13.76 26.42 -3.07
C PHE A 417 14.66 27.54 -2.54
N GLN A 418 14.72 27.74 -1.22
CA GLN A 418 15.60 28.71 -0.56
C GLN A 418 17.06 28.34 -0.81
N LYS A 419 17.84 29.34 -1.23
CA LYS A 419 19.29 29.21 -1.40
C LYS A 419 20.01 30.09 -0.37
N SER A 420 20.83 29.48 0.48
CA SER A 420 21.56 30.16 1.55
C SER A 420 22.91 29.47 1.79
N SER A 421 23.67 29.93 2.79
CA SER A 421 24.89 29.25 3.25
C SER A 421 24.61 27.90 3.94
N SER A 422 23.35 27.54 4.19
CA SER A 422 22.93 26.28 4.82
C SER A 422 21.88 25.51 4.00
N ARG A 423 21.54 25.96 2.78
CA ARG A 423 20.51 25.36 1.91
C ARG A 423 20.95 25.37 0.44
N ILE A 424 20.79 24.23 -0.24
CA ILE A 424 21.19 24.06 -1.66
C ILE A 424 20.23 24.81 -2.59
N GLY A 425 18.92 24.72 -2.33
CA GLY A 425 17.84 25.28 -3.14
C GLY A 425 17.24 24.24 -4.09
N GLY A 426 16.64 24.68 -5.20
CA GLY A 426 15.88 23.79 -6.11
C GLY A 426 16.65 23.15 -7.26
N THR A 427 18.00 23.23 -7.29
CA THR A 427 18.80 22.78 -8.43
C THR A 427 19.95 21.87 -8.00
N TYR A 428 19.99 20.65 -8.54
CA TYR A 428 20.91 19.57 -8.11
C TYR A 428 21.60 18.91 -9.31
N TRP A 429 22.85 18.50 -9.13
CA TRP A 429 23.49 17.50 -9.98
C TRP A 429 22.81 16.15 -9.75
N LYS A 430 22.42 15.53 -10.86
CA LYS A 430 21.72 14.26 -10.97
C LYS A 430 22.31 13.46 -12.13
N VAL A 431 21.83 12.24 -12.31
CA VAL A 431 22.11 11.41 -13.49
C VAL A 431 20.80 10.99 -14.15
N ARG A 432 20.79 10.89 -15.48
CA ARG A 432 19.60 10.54 -16.25
C ARG A 432 19.91 9.53 -17.36
N TYR A 433 18.97 8.60 -17.59
CA TYR A 433 18.96 7.75 -18.78
C TYR A 433 18.48 8.54 -20.01
N GLU A 434 19.22 8.48 -21.10
CA GLU A 434 18.93 9.19 -22.35
C GLU A 434 18.99 8.23 -23.54
N ALA A 435 18.02 8.30 -24.45
CA ALA A 435 17.98 7.47 -25.65
C ALA A 435 18.75 8.08 -26.83
N PHE A 436 19.36 7.22 -27.63
CA PHE A 436 20.06 7.54 -28.87
C PHE A 436 19.56 6.67 -30.03
N GLN A 437 19.75 7.16 -31.26
CA GLN A 437 19.33 6.42 -32.45
C GLN A 437 20.15 5.16 -32.71
N ASP A 438 21.43 5.17 -32.34
CA ASP A 438 22.36 4.08 -32.62
C ASP A 438 23.50 3.96 -31.57
N GLU A 439 24.38 2.97 -31.78
CA GLU A 439 25.51 2.64 -30.90
C GLU A 439 26.64 3.70 -30.86
N THR A 440 26.56 4.73 -31.70
CA THR A 440 27.54 5.84 -31.71
C THR A 440 27.31 6.83 -30.58
N PHE A 441 26.09 6.89 -30.03
CA PHE A 441 25.69 7.83 -28.98
C PHE A 441 25.93 9.30 -29.36
N GLN A 442 25.69 9.66 -30.62
CA GLN A 442 25.84 11.04 -31.12
C GLN A 442 24.49 11.75 -31.28
N GLU A 443 23.51 11.09 -31.90
CA GLU A 443 22.19 11.66 -32.18
C GLU A 443 21.16 11.20 -31.16
N LYS A 444 20.70 12.15 -30.33
CA LYS A 444 19.68 11.91 -29.31
C LYS A 444 18.33 11.64 -29.95
N MET A 445 17.57 10.73 -29.34
CA MET A 445 16.18 10.51 -29.69
C MET A 445 15.32 11.51 -28.91
N HIS A 446 14.82 12.55 -29.57
CA HIS A 446 13.94 13.54 -28.92
C HIS A 446 12.56 13.54 -29.58
N LEU A 447 11.53 13.17 -28.80
CA LEU A 447 10.13 13.23 -29.20
C LEU A 447 9.46 14.35 -28.39
N GLU A 448 8.76 15.27 -29.07
CA GLU A 448 8.05 16.37 -28.38
C GLU A 448 6.99 15.85 -27.38
N GLU A 449 6.42 14.68 -27.66
CA GLU A 449 5.43 14.01 -26.81
C GLU A 449 6.03 13.51 -25.49
N ASP A 450 7.33 13.20 -25.47
CA ASP A 450 8.06 12.69 -24.30
C ASP A 450 8.53 13.81 -23.36
N ARG A 451 8.20 15.07 -23.65
CA ARG A 451 8.57 16.20 -22.78
C ARG A 451 8.06 16.05 -21.35
N HIS A 452 6.92 15.39 -21.17
CA HIS A 452 6.34 15.13 -19.85
C HIS A 452 7.18 14.16 -19.01
N LEU A 453 8.04 13.32 -19.61
CA LEU A 453 8.85 12.32 -18.89
C LEU A 453 9.81 12.96 -17.88
N GLY A 454 10.22 14.21 -18.09
CA GLY A 454 11.05 14.94 -17.15
C GLY A 454 12.36 14.20 -16.86
N ILE A 455 12.62 13.88 -15.59
CA ILE A 455 13.82 13.17 -15.16
C ILE A 455 13.86 11.71 -15.64
N LEU A 456 12.71 11.12 -15.97
CA LEU A 456 12.63 9.73 -16.40
C LEU A 456 13.43 9.47 -17.66
N GLY A 457 13.92 8.23 -17.75
CA GLY A 457 14.48 7.64 -18.95
C GLY A 457 13.46 7.43 -20.07
N PRO A 458 13.94 7.02 -21.27
CA PRO A 458 13.07 6.70 -22.40
C PRO A 458 12.14 5.51 -22.12
N VAL A 459 10.97 5.49 -22.75
CA VAL A 459 10.03 4.37 -22.61
C VAL A 459 10.50 3.17 -23.44
N ILE A 460 10.83 2.06 -22.77
CA ILE A 460 11.11 0.77 -23.40
C ILE A 460 9.78 0.06 -23.66
N ARG A 461 9.57 -0.47 -24.86
CA ARG A 461 8.31 -1.13 -25.25
C ARG A 461 8.57 -2.49 -25.85
N ALA A 462 7.74 -3.48 -25.52
CA ALA A 462 7.81 -4.81 -26.10
C ALA A 462 6.43 -5.44 -26.24
N GLU A 463 6.29 -6.33 -27.20
CA GLU A 463 5.14 -7.24 -27.28
C GLU A 463 5.51 -8.65 -26.80
N VAL A 464 4.51 -9.42 -26.43
CA VAL A 464 4.67 -10.85 -26.19
C VAL A 464 5.32 -11.54 -27.39
N GLY A 465 6.40 -12.28 -27.11
CA GLY A 465 7.25 -12.95 -28.08
C GLY A 465 8.50 -12.16 -28.45
N ASP A 466 8.63 -10.88 -28.08
CA ASP A 466 9.78 -10.05 -28.42
C ASP A 466 10.99 -10.34 -27.51
N THR A 467 12.18 -9.96 -28.01
CA THR A 467 13.42 -9.86 -27.23
C THR A 467 13.83 -8.39 -27.16
N ILE A 468 14.05 -7.88 -25.95
CA ILE A 468 14.54 -6.53 -25.71
C ILE A 468 16.06 -6.60 -25.58
N GLN A 469 16.77 -5.82 -26.38
CA GLN A 469 18.23 -5.71 -26.30
C GLN A 469 18.59 -4.26 -26.02
N VAL A 470 19.23 -4.00 -24.87
CA VAL A 470 19.62 -2.64 -24.47
C VAL A 470 21.14 -2.54 -24.46
N VAL A 471 21.69 -1.75 -25.37
CA VAL A 471 23.11 -1.36 -25.33
C VAL A 471 23.21 -0.14 -24.41
N PHE A 472 23.70 -0.38 -23.20
CA PHE A 472 23.83 0.64 -22.16
C PHE A 472 25.25 1.20 -22.13
N TYR A 473 25.39 2.52 -22.25
CA TYR A 473 26.66 3.22 -22.11
C TYR A 473 26.67 4.08 -20.85
N ASN A 474 27.54 3.76 -19.89
CA ASN A 474 27.68 4.57 -18.70
C ASN A 474 28.73 5.68 -18.93
N ARG A 475 28.30 6.94 -19.04
CA ARG A 475 29.19 8.11 -19.11
C ARG A 475 29.23 8.92 -17.83
N ALA A 476 28.57 8.45 -16.79
CA ALA A 476 28.58 9.08 -15.48
C ALA A 476 29.81 8.64 -14.66
N SER A 477 30.03 9.32 -13.53
CA SER A 477 31.18 9.05 -12.64
C SER A 477 31.04 7.81 -11.76
N GLN A 478 29.84 7.27 -11.60
CA GLN A 478 29.56 6.10 -10.76
C GLN A 478 29.25 4.86 -11.60
N PRO A 479 29.52 3.64 -11.10
CA PRO A 479 29.05 2.42 -11.75
C PRO A 479 27.53 2.32 -11.67
N PHE A 480 26.88 2.00 -12.79
CA PHE A 480 25.43 1.92 -12.88
C PHE A 480 25.00 0.69 -13.68
N SER A 481 23.78 0.24 -13.48
CA SER A 481 23.19 -0.91 -14.17
C SER A 481 21.81 -0.60 -14.76
N MET A 482 21.14 -1.62 -15.29
CA MET A 482 19.74 -1.58 -15.68
C MET A 482 19.06 -2.88 -15.26
N GLN A 483 18.13 -2.78 -14.32
CA GLN A 483 17.31 -3.86 -13.80
C GLN A 483 15.85 -3.62 -14.21
N PRO A 484 15.23 -4.53 -14.97
CA PRO A 484 13.84 -4.37 -15.38
C PRO A 484 12.86 -5.03 -14.39
N HIS A 485 11.64 -4.50 -14.36
CA HIS A 485 10.44 -5.18 -13.90
C HIS A 485 9.69 -5.81 -15.09
N GLY A 486 8.89 -6.84 -14.83
CA GLY A 486 7.88 -7.37 -15.76
C GLY A 486 8.41 -8.13 -16.99
N VAL A 487 9.69 -8.52 -17.01
CA VAL A 487 10.33 -9.27 -18.12
C VAL A 487 11.27 -10.34 -17.58
N PHE A 488 11.58 -11.33 -18.41
CA PHE A 488 12.50 -12.42 -18.05
C PHE A 488 13.91 -12.16 -18.55
N TYR A 489 14.89 -12.59 -17.77
CA TYR A 489 16.30 -12.46 -18.08
C TYR A 489 17.10 -13.60 -17.44
N GLU A 490 18.18 -14.00 -18.12
CA GLU A 490 19.15 -14.94 -17.56
C GLU A 490 20.05 -14.21 -16.54
N LYS A 491 20.74 -14.99 -15.70
CA LYS A 491 21.63 -14.47 -14.65
C LYS A 491 22.73 -13.54 -15.18
N ASP A 492 23.25 -13.81 -16.38
CA ASP A 492 24.28 -12.99 -17.02
C ASP A 492 23.78 -11.58 -17.41
N TYR A 493 22.45 -11.36 -17.43
CA TYR A 493 21.81 -10.09 -17.79
C TYR A 493 21.05 -9.44 -16.62
N GLU A 494 21.23 -9.92 -15.39
CA GLU A 494 20.64 -9.33 -14.18
C GLU A 494 21.38 -8.05 -13.79
N GLY A 495 20.65 -6.96 -13.52
CA GLY A 495 21.22 -5.66 -13.18
C GLY A 495 21.44 -5.44 -11.68
N THR A 496 20.89 -6.30 -10.82
CA THR A 496 20.98 -6.19 -9.35
C THR A 496 22.20 -6.91 -8.80
N VAL A 497 22.87 -6.27 -7.84
CA VAL A 497 24.08 -6.81 -7.22
C VAL A 497 23.79 -7.54 -5.90
N TYR A 498 24.02 -8.85 -5.88
CA TYR A 498 23.94 -9.68 -4.66
C TYR A 498 24.75 -10.98 -4.78
N ASN A 499 25.01 -11.61 -3.63
CA ASN A 499 25.69 -12.88 -3.52
C ASN A 499 24.74 -14.05 -3.77
N ASP A 500 24.68 -14.51 -5.01
CA ASP A 500 23.90 -15.66 -5.45
C ASP A 500 24.72 -16.99 -5.44
N GLY A 501 25.99 -16.91 -5.05
CA GLY A 501 26.96 -18.01 -5.08
C GLY A 501 27.70 -18.19 -6.41
N SER A 502 27.44 -17.34 -7.40
CA SER A 502 28.17 -17.30 -8.68
C SER A 502 29.39 -16.38 -8.61
N SER A 503 30.25 -16.44 -9.64
CA SER A 503 31.42 -15.55 -9.78
C SER A 503 31.09 -14.15 -10.34
N TYR A 504 29.82 -13.89 -10.70
CA TYR A 504 29.37 -12.67 -11.34
C TYR A 504 28.27 -12.01 -10.51
N PRO A 505 28.55 -10.95 -9.75
CA PRO A 505 27.60 -10.36 -8.82
C PRO A 505 26.58 -9.44 -9.51
N GLY A 506 26.19 -9.70 -10.77
CA GLY A 506 25.33 -8.82 -11.60
C GLY A 506 26.09 -8.06 -12.70
N LEU A 507 25.38 -7.71 -13.78
CA LEU A 507 25.88 -6.96 -14.93
C LEU A 507 25.82 -5.45 -14.64
N VAL A 508 26.97 -4.86 -14.30
CA VAL A 508 27.12 -3.43 -13.98
C VAL A 508 28.13 -2.79 -14.92
N ALA A 509 27.78 -1.65 -15.51
CA ALA A 509 28.69 -0.88 -16.35
C ALA A 509 29.52 0.08 -15.50
N LYS A 510 30.84 -0.04 -15.55
CA LYS A 510 31.75 0.94 -14.94
C LYS A 510 31.71 2.28 -15.70
N PRO A 511 32.24 3.36 -15.11
CA PRO A 511 32.40 4.63 -15.82
C PRO A 511 33.11 4.44 -17.16
N PHE A 512 32.51 4.96 -18.22
CA PHE A 512 32.93 4.86 -19.62
C PHE A 512 32.92 3.45 -20.23
N GLU A 513 32.18 2.52 -19.63
CA GLU A 513 31.98 1.16 -20.14
C GLU A 513 30.63 1.01 -20.86
N LYS A 514 30.60 0.15 -21.89
CA LYS A 514 29.37 -0.28 -22.57
C LYS A 514 29.07 -1.72 -22.20
N VAL A 515 27.83 -2.00 -21.80
CA VAL A 515 27.32 -3.35 -21.56
C VAL A 515 26.05 -3.57 -22.36
N THR A 516 25.68 -4.83 -22.62
CA THR A 516 24.46 -5.16 -23.37
C THR A 516 23.58 -6.08 -22.55
N TYR A 517 22.38 -5.61 -22.25
CA TYR A 517 21.34 -6.40 -21.61
C TYR A 517 20.48 -7.10 -22.66
N ARG A 518 20.03 -8.31 -22.32
CA ARG A 518 19.08 -9.08 -23.12
C ARG A 518 17.95 -9.55 -22.22
N TRP A 519 16.75 -9.03 -22.47
CA TRP A 519 15.53 -9.42 -21.76
C TRP A 519 14.53 -10.02 -22.75
N THR A 520 13.63 -10.86 -22.25
CA THR A 520 12.68 -11.60 -23.07
C THR A 520 11.27 -11.44 -22.52
N VAL A 521 10.29 -11.46 -23.44
CA VAL A 521 8.87 -11.39 -23.09
C VAL A 521 8.20 -12.67 -23.58
N PRO A 522 8.35 -13.80 -22.86
CA PRO A 522 7.69 -15.04 -23.25
C PRO A 522 6.15 -14.93 -23.11
N PRO A 523 5.38 -15.85 -23.72
CA PRO A 523 3.92 -15.85 -23.65
C PRO A 523 3.34 -15.79 -22.24
N HIS A 524 3.99 -16.44 -21.28
CA HIS A 524 3.58 -16.46 -19.88
C HIS A 524 4.01 -15.21 -19.08
N ALA A 525 4.77 -14.27 -19.66
CA ALA A 525 5.14 -13.00 -19.04
C ALA A 525 4.21 -11.84 -19.43
N GLY A 526 3.52 -11.98 -20.56
CA GLY A 526 2.66 -10.94 -21.11
C GLY A 526 1.37 -10.72 -20.31
N PRO A 527 0.56 -9.72 -20.69
CA PRO A 527 -0.74 -9.50 -20.06
C PRO A 527 -1.65 -10.74 -20.18
N THR A 528 -2.28 -11.13 -19.08
CA THR A 528 -3.27 -12.22 -19.03
C THR A 528 -4.53 -11.88 -19.83
N ALA A 529 -5.54 -12.75 -19.83
CA ALA A 529 -6.85 -12.44 -20.42
C ALA A 529 -7.62 -11.34 -19.67
N GLN A 530 -7.38 -11.18 -18.35
CA GLN A 530 -8.08 -10.19 -17.51
C GLN A 530 -7.35 -8.84 -17.48
N ASP A 531 -6.07 -8.82 -17.86
CA ASP A 531 -5.27 -7.60 -17.91
C ASP A 531 -5.68 -6.64 -19.04
N PRO A 532 -5.25 -5.36 -18.98
CA PRO A 532 -5.27 -4.49 -20.16
C PRO A 532 -4.39 -5.01 -21.30
N ALA A 533 -4.49 -4.38 -22.48
CA ALA A 533 -3.67 -4.75 -23.65
C ALA A 533 -2.16 -4.59 -23.41
N CYS A 534 -1.78 -3.71 -22.49
CA CYS A 534 -0.41 -3.48 -22.08
C CYS A 534 -0.33 -3.31 -20.56
N LEU A 535 0.74 -3.81 -19.97
CA LEU A 535 1.08 -3.65 -18.56
C LEU A 535 2.24 -2.66 -18.42
N THR A 536 2.10 -1.75 -17.45
CA THR A 536 3.13 -0.79 -17.06
C THR A 536 4.13 -1.45 -16.14
N TRP A 537 5.41 -1.21 -16.39
CA TRP A 537 6.54 -1.60 -15.56
C TRP A 537 7.54 -0.45 -15.53
N MET A 538 8.67 -0.66 -14.85
CA MET A 538 9.82 0.23 -14.93
C MET A 538 11.12 -0.54 -15.08
N TYR A 539 12.18 0.18 -15.40
CA TYR A 539 13.55 -0.25 -15.24
C TYR A 539 14.31 0.81 -14.45
N PHE A 540 15.32 0.40 -13.70
CA PHE A 540 16.08 1.28 -12.81
C PHE A 540 17.52 0.78 -12.69
N SER A 541 18.45 1.59 -12.17
CA SER A 541 19.79 1.09 -11.83
C SER A 541 19.74 0.44 -10.44
N ALA A 542 20.29 -0.76 -10.35
CA ALA A 542 20.29 -1.59 -9.15
C ALA A 542 21.72 -1.99 -8.72
N ALA A 543 22.72 -1.19 -9.09
CA ALA A 543 24.07 -1.31 -8.57
C ALA A 543 24.09 -0.89 -7.09
N ASP A 544 23.41 0.22 -6.77
CA ASP A 544 22.94 0.59 -5.44
C ASP A 544 21.52 1.14 -5.60
N PRO A 545 20.47 0.30 -5.48
CA PRO A 545 19.11 0.67 -5.87
C PRO A 545 18.56 1.89 -5.12
N ILE A 546 19.04 2.16 -3.91
CA ILE A 546 18.59 3.32 -3.11
C ILE A 546 19.27 4.59 -3.63
N ARG A 547 20.60 4.58 -3.78
CA ARG A 547 21.33 5.78 -4.19
C ARG A 547 21.14 6.10 -5.66
N ASP A 548 21.06 5.07 -6.50
CA ASP A 548 20.93 5.20 -7.95
C ASP A 548 19.59 5.84 -8.35
N THR A 549 18.48 5.36 -7.76
CA THR A 549 17.14 5.89 -8.05
C THR A 549 16.96 7.31 -7.53
N ASN A 550 17.41 7.62 -6.31
CA ASN A 550 17.44 8.99 -5.78
C ASN A 550 18.32 9.93 -6.61
N SER A 551 19.39 9.41 -7.23
CA SER A 551 20.23 10.17 -8.16
C SER A 551 19.56 10.43 -9.51
N GLY A 552 18.53 9.67 -9.89
CA GLY A 552 17.67 9.91 -11.06
C GLY A 552 17.54 8.75 -12.07
N LEU A 553 18.12 7.57 -11.81
CA LEU A 553 18.13 6.45 -12.76
C LEU A 553 16.88 5.57 -12.69
N VAL A 554 15.80 6.04 -13.31
CA VAL A 554 14.53 5.33 -13.45
C VAL A 554 13.97 5.58 -14.85
N GLY A 555 13.35 4.58 -15.48
CA GLY A 555 12.59 4.77 -16.71
C GLY A 555 11.41 3.78 -16.83
N PRO A 556 10.38 4.13 -17.61
CA PRO A 556 9.22 3.28 -17.81
C PRO A 556 9.49 2.14 -18.81
N LEU A 557 8.86 0.99 -18.56
CA LEU A 557 8.84 -0.16 -19.45
C LEU A 557 7.40 -0.58 -19.70
N LEU A 558 7.05 -0.93 -20.94
CA LEU A 558 5.70 -1.32 -21.32
C LEU A 558 5.73 -2.69 -22.01
N VAL A 559 4.97 -3.65 -21.48
CA VAL A 559 4.81 -4.98 -22.08
C VAL A 559 3.38 -5.15 -22.57
N CYS A 560 3.22 -5.40 -23.86
CA CYS A 560 1.93 -5.47 -24.53
C CYS A 560 1.64 -6.86 -25.09
N ARG A 561 0.37 -7.18 -25.30
CA ARG A 561 -0.03 -8.37 -26.08
C ARG A 561 0.52 -8.30 -27.50
N ALA A 562 0.75 -9.45 -28.11
CA ALA A 562 1.19 -9.55 -29.50
C ALA A 562 0.23 -8.78 -30.43
N GLY A 563 0.78 -7.86 -31.23
CA GLY A 563 0.02 -7.01 -32.16
C GLY A 563 -0.76 -5.85 -31.53
N ALA A 564 -0.61 -5.57 -30.23
CA ALA A 564 -1.25 -4.42 -29.58
C ALA A 564 -0.53 -3.08 -29.84
N LEU A 565 0.73 -3.11 -30.26
CA LEU A 565 1.49 -1.92 -30.66
C LEU A 565 1.35 -1.63 -32.16
N GLY A 566 1.26 -0.35 -32.50
CA GLY A 566 1.33 0.18 -33.86
C GLY A 566 2.74 0.07 -34.46
N ALA A 567 2.88 0.44 -35.74
CA ALA A 567 4.17 0.49 -36.40
C ALA A 567 5.10 1.58 -35.83
N ASP A 568 4.51 2.61 -35.23
CA ASP A 568 5.15 3.69 -34.47
C ASP A 568 5.50 3.30 -33.03
N GLY A 569 5.14 2.08 -32.61
CA GLY A 569 5.37 1.59 -31.26
C GLY A 569 4.37 2.08 -30.21
N LYS A 570 3.33 2.84 -30.58
CA LYS A 570 2.28 3.30 -29.66
C LYS A 570 1.19 2.25 -29.49
N GLN A 571 0.43 2.35 -28.42
CA GLN A 571 -0.69 1.43 -28.18
C GLN A 571 -1.84 1.69 -29.17
N LYS A 572 -2.37 0.62 -29.79
CA LYS A 572 -3.54 0.72 -30.66
C LYS A 572 -4.79 1.06 -29.84
N GLY A 573 -5.55 2.04 -30.30
CA GLY A 573 -6.79 2.47 -29.63
C GLY A 573 -6.58 3.40 -28.44
N VAL A 574 -5.35 3.90 -28.25
CA VAL A 574 -5.01 4.93 -27.27
C VAL A 574 -4.54 6.16 -28.03
N ASP A 575 -5.15 7.31 -27.76
CA ASP A 575 -4.83 8.58 -28.43
C ASP A 575 -3.64 9.29 -27.75
N LYS A 576 -3.52 9.15 -26.43
CA LYS A 576 -2.46 9.74 -25.60
C LYS A 576 -1.98 8.78 -24.52
N GLU A 577 -0.67 8.72 -24.34
CA GLU A 577 0.00 7.95 -23.28
C GLU A 577 0.82 8.92 -22.43
N PHE A 578 0.62 8.90 -21.11
CA PHE A 578 1.41 9.69 -20.15
C PHE A 578 2.04 8.77 -19.11
N PHE A 579 3.33 8.93 -18.86
CA PHE A 579 4.09 8.18 -17.86
C PHE A 579 4.47 9.12 -16.72
N LEU A 580 4.01 8.81 -15.50
CA LEU A 580 4.21 9.65 -14.32
C LEU A 580 4.79 8.82 -13.16
N LEU A 581 5.95 9.22 -12.70
CA LEU A 581 6.59 8.75 -11.47
C LEU A 581 6.26 9.71 -10.33
N PHE A 582 5.61 9.17 -9.31
CA PHE A 582 5.39 9.80 -8.01
C PHE A 582 6.44 9.26 -7.04
N THR A 583 7.25 10.15 -6.49
CA THR A 583 8.31 9.77 -5.54
C THR A 583 8.84 10.99 -4.80
N VAL A 584 9.27 10.80 -3.55
CA VAL A 584 10.12 11.76 -2.83
C VAL A 584 11.58 11.46 -3.16
N LEU A 585 12.17 12.30 -4.03
CA LEU A 585 13.60 12.22 -4.35
C LEU A 585 14.43 12.77 -3.19
N ASP A 586 15.04 11.89 -2.41
CA ASP A 586 15.91 12.24 -1.29
C ASP A 586 17.34 12.51 -1.78
N GLU A 587 17.65 13.79 -2.03
CA GLU A 587 18.96 14.23 -2.48
C GLU A 587 20.06 14.02 -1.42
N ASN A 588 19.69 13.73 -0.16
CA ASN A 588 20.66 13.32 0.87
C ASN A 588 21.22 11.92 0.59
N LYS A 589 20.49 11.05 -0.14
CA LYS A 589 20.92 9.70 -0.51
C LYS A 589 21.56 9.63 -1.90
N SER A 590 21.48 10.70 -2.68
CA SER A 590 22.10 10.82 -4.00
C SER A 590 23.62 10.59 -3.96
N TRP A 591 24.17 9.99 -5.01
CA TRP A 591 25.63 9.92 -5.23
C TRP A 591 26.27 11.31 -5.31
N TYR A 592 25.49 12.32 -5.70
CA TYR A 592 25.94 13.69 -5.94
C TYR A 592 25.73 14.62 -4.74
N SER A 593 25.28 14.11 -3.58
CA SER A 593 25.01 14.95 -2.40
C SER A 593 26.21 15.84 -2.02
N ASN A 594 27.41 15.27 -1.94
CA ASN A 594 28.62 16.02 -1.63
C ASN A 594 28.99 17.06 -2.71
N ALA A 595 28.79 16.70 -3.99
CA ALA A 595 29.04 17.61 -5.10
C ALA A 595 28.05 18.79 -5.10
N ASN A 596 26.80 18.53 -4.74
CA ASN A 596 25.76 19.55 -4.61
C ASN A 596 26.03 20.51 -3.45
N GLN A 597 26.42 19.99 -2.29
CA GLN A 597 26.85 20.82 -1.15
C GLN A 597 28.05 21.71 -1.50
N ALA A 598 29.05 21.15 -2.18
CA ALA A 598 30.21 21.91 -2.64
C ALA A 598 29.83 22.98 -3.68
N ALA A 599 28.99 22.65 -4.66
CA ALA A 599 28.51 23.58 -5.68
C ALA A 599 27.66 24.72 -5.09
N ALA A 600 26.94 24.46 -3.99
CA ALA A 600 26.17 25.47 -3.25
C ALA A 600 27.02 26.34 -2.31
N MET A 601 28.31 26.01 -2.10
CA MET A 601 29.23 26.73 -1.19
C MET A 601 28.71 26.80 0.25
N LEU A 602 28.20 25.68 0.77
CA LEU A 602 27.62 25.64 2.12
C LEU A 602 28.69 25.79 3.22
N ASP A 603 28.30 26.41 4.32
CA ASP A 603 29.10 26.47 5.56
C ASP A 603 28.75 25.29 6.46
N PHE A 604 29.70 24.38 6.65
CA PHE A 604 29.54 23.19 7.48
C PHE A 604 29.19 23.49 8.95
N ARG A 605 29.55 24.67 9.47
CA ARG A 605 29.16 25.07 10.84
C ARG A 605 27.67 25.30 10.95
N LEU A 606 27.09 25.98 9.96
CA LEU A 606 25.65 26.26 9.94
C LEU A 606 24.83 24.99 9.65
N LEU A 607 25.38 24.05 8.88
CA LEU A 607 24.75 22.75 8.66
C LEU A 607 24.64 21.92 9.95
N SER A 608 25.65 21.98 10.82
CA SER A 608 25.60 21.26 12.11
C SER A 608 24.63 21.86 13.12
N GLU A 609 24.16 23.10 12.91
CA GLU A 609 23.17 23.75 13.78
C GLU A 609 21.72 23.32 13.46
N ASP A 610 21.43 22.89 12.22
CA ASP A 610 20.09 22.52 11.77
C ASP A 610 20.15 21.38 10.73
N ILE A 611 20.46 20.18 11.22
CA ILE A 611 20.63 18.98 10.40
C ILE A 611 19.30 18.52 9.81
N GLU A 612 18.24 18.48 10.63
CA GLU A 612 16.91 18.05 10.21
C GLU A 612 16.33 18.99 9.15
N GLY A 613 16.36 20.30 9.39
CA GLY A 613 15.89 21.28 8.41
C GLY A 613 16.67 21.24 7.09
N PHE A 614 17.97 20.90 7.14
CA PHE A 614 18.76 20.66 5.92
C PHE A 614 18.31 19.38 5.20
N GLN A 615 18.21 18.25 5.89
CA GLN A 615 17.78 16.98 5.29
C GLN A 615 16.40 17.11 4.65
N ASP A 616 15.47 17.71 5.37
CA ASP A 616 14.12 17.95 4.92
C ASP A 616 14.03 18.87 3.70
N SER A 617 14.89 19.90 3.61
CA SER A 617 14.94 20.79 2.44
C SER A 617 15.36 20.08 1.15
N ASN A 618 16.02 18.93 1.29
CA ASN A 618 16.56 18.12 0.19
C ASN A 618 15.64 16.93 -0.17
N ARG A 619 14.47 16.79 0.48
CA ARG A 619 13.46 15.77 0.17
C ARG A 619 12.45 16.33 -0.84
N MET A 620 12.70 16.10 -2.12
CA MET A 620 11.97 16.73 -3.21
C MET A 620 10.74 15.90 -3.63
N HIS A 621 9.55 16.35 -3.24
CA HIS A 621 8.26 15.66 -3.45
C HIS A 621 7.75 15.83 -4.89
N ALA A 622 8.22 14.99 -5.80
CA ALA A 622 8.18 15.28 -7.23
C ALA A 622 7.20 14.40 -8.01
N ILE A 623 6.69 14.95 -9.12
CA ILE A 623 6.12 14.19 -10.23
C ILE A 623 7.08 14.32 -11.42
N ASN A 624 7.67 13.22 -11.87
CA ASN A 624 8.70 13.20 -12.93
C ASN A 624 9.88 14.17 -12.69
N GLY A 625 10.21 14.41 -11.42
CA GLY A 625 11.27 15.35 -11.04
C GLY A 625 10.84 16.82 -10.98
N PHE A 626 9.55 17.16 -11.08
CA PHE A 626 9.05 18.52 -10.94
C PHE A 626 8.17 18.71 -9.71
N LEU A 627 8.28 19.87 -9.07
CA LEU A 627 7.49 20.27 -7.90
C LEU A 627 6.54 21.43 -8.27
N PHE A 628 5.50 21.63 -7.45
CA PHE A 628 4.60 22.78 -7.51
C PHE A 628 4.09 23.07 -8.93
N SER A 629 3.53 22.06 -9.59
CA SER A 629 2.91 22.20 -10.92
C SER A 629 3.84 22.68 -12.03
N ASN A 630 5.15 22.43 -11.92
CA ASN A 630 6.14 22.77 -12.95
C ASN A 630 6.28 21.71 -14.07
N LEU A 631 5.60 20.57 -13.95
CA LEU A 631 5.62 19.50 -14.96
C LEU A 631 5.09 20.02 -16.30
N PRO A 632 5.86 19.94 -17.41
CA PRO A 632 5.43 20.48 -18.68
C PRO A 632 4.36 19.62 -19.39
N ARG A 633 3.29 20.29 -19.85
CA ARG A 633 2.39 19.86 -20.95
C ARG A 633 1.81 18.44 -20.84
N LEU A 634 0.75 18.31 -20.04
CA LEU A 634 -0.18 17.17 -20.11
C LEU A 634 -1.46 17.59 -20.86
N ASP A 635 -1.33 17.82 -22.16
CA ASP A 635 -2.43 18.29 -23.02
C ASP A 635 -3.13 17.13 -23.74
N MET A 636 -4.45 17.10 -23.66
CA MET A 636 -5.31 16.11 -24.33
C MET A 636 -6.58 16.75 -24.88
N CYS A 637 -7.28 16.01 -25.73
CA CYS A 637 -8.53 16.43 -26.31
C CYS A 637 -9.72 15.76 -25.62
N LYS A 638 -10.84 16.47 -25.53
CA LYS A 638 -12.09 15.89 -25.07
C LYS A 638 -12.48 14.69 -25.94
N GLY A 639 -12.74 13.55 -25.31
CA GLY A 639 -13.11 12.30 -25.96
C GLY A 639 -11.94 11.40 -26.34
N ASP A 640 -10.69 11.85 -26.17
CA ASP A 640 -9.51 11.00 -26.35
C ASP A 640 -9.58 9.78 -25.41
N THR A 641 -9.06 8.65 -25.84
CA THR A 641 -8.72 7.55 -24.95
C THR A 641 -7.29 7.77 -24.45
N VAL A 642 -7.16 8.09 -23.17
CA VAL A 642 -5.90 8.45 -22.53
C VAL A 642 -5.46 7.34 -21.58
N ALA A 643 -4.26 6.81 -21.79
CA ALA A 643 -3.62 5.86 -20.89
C ALA A 643 -2.62 6.58 -19.97
N TRP A 644 -2.86 6.48 -18.67
CA TRP A 644 -1.98 6.98 -17.62
C TRP A 644 -1.20 5.82 -17.02
N HIS A 645 0.11 5.83 -17.26
CA HIS A 645 1.08 4.87 -16.74
C HIS A 645 1.73 5.47 -15.49
N LEU A 646 1.30 5.02 -14.33
CA LEU A 646 1.69 5.57 -13.04
C LEU A 646 2.73 4.65 -12.37
N LEU A 647 3.79 5.23 -11.82
CA LEU A 647 4.91 4.55 -11.19
C LEU A 647 5.12 5.11 -9.78
N GLY A 648 5.38 4.26 -8.80
CA GLY A 648 5.75 4.65 -7.43
C GLY A 648 7.15 4.16 -7.04
N LEU A 649 7.90 4.97 -6.30
CA LEU A 649 9.23 4.65 -5.77
C LEU A 649 9.49 5.37 -4.44
N GLY A 650 10.27 4.77 -3.54
CA GLY A 650 10.78 5.48 -2.36
C GLY A 650 10.80 4.64 -1.07
N THR A 651 10.45 5.27 0.05
CA THR A 651 10.43 4.71 1.40
C THR A 651 8.99 4.41 1.85
N GLU A 652 8.81 4.04 3.11
CA GLU A 652 7.52 3.78 3.75
C GLU A 652 6.59 5.02 3.74
N THR A 653 7.17 6.22 3.62
CA THR A 653 6.39 7.45 3.47
C THR A 653 5.81 7.65 2.08
N ASP A 654 6.33 6.96 1.05
CA ASP A 654 5.89 7.07 -0.35
C ASP A 654 4.60 6.26 -0.62
N VAL A 655 3.56 6.55 0.17
CA VAL A 655 2.18 6.11 -0.05
C VAL A 655 1.42 7.20 -0.80
N HIS A 656 1.22 7.01 -2.11
CA HIS A 656 0.58 8.01 -2.95
C HIS A 656 -0.85 7.59 -3.33
N GLY A 657 -1.81 8.49 -3.12
CA GLY A 657 -3.13 8.42 -3.75
C GLY A 657 -3.18 9.40 -4.93
N VAL A 658 -2.91 8.95 -6.14
CA VAL A 658 -2.88 9.81 -7.33
C VAL A 658 -4.29 10.19 -7.74
N MET A 659 -4.68 11.42 -7.45
CA MET A 659 -6.02 11.94 -7.68
C MET A 659 -6.11 12.70 -9.00
N PHE A 660 -7.16 12.43 -9.77
CA PHE A 660 -7.48 13.17 -11.00
C PHE A 660 -8.65 14.12 -10.75
N GLN A 661 -8.38 15.43 -10.71
CA GLN A 661 -9.45 16.40 -10.48
C GLN A 661 -10.40 16.46 -11.70
N GLY A 662 -11.72 16.45 -11.48
CA GLY A 662 -12.73 16.73 -12.50
C GLY A 662 -13.06 15.59 -13.49
N ASN A 663 -12.22 14.56 -13.57
CA ASN A 663 -12.42 13.36 -14.40
C ASN A 663 -12.24 12.09 -13.55
N THR A 664 -12.80 10.96 -14.01
CA THR A 664 -12.62 9.66 -13.37
C THR A 664 -11.76 8.74 -14.23
N VAL A 665 -11.16 7.74 -13.59
CA VAL A 665 -10.33 6.75 -14.27
C VAL A 665 -10.92 5.34 -14.08
N GLN A 666 -10.58 4.46 -15.00
CA GLN A 666 -10.84 3.03 -14.89
C GLN A 666 -9.54 2.28 -14.58
N LEU A 667 -9.61 1.40 -13.58
CA LEU A 667 -8.53 0.53 -13.13
C LEU A 667 -9.07 -0.89 -13.13
N GLN A 668 -8.57 -1.77 -14.00
CA GLN A 668 -9.03 -3.16 -14.13
C GLN A 668 -10.57 -3.30 -14.21
N GLY A 669 -11.23 -2.42 -14.97
CA GLY A 669 -12.69 -2.40 -15.12
C GLY A 669 -13.47 -1.80 -13.94
N MET A 670 -12.80 -1.40 -12.86
CA MET A 670 -13.40 -0.67 -11.74
C MET A 670 -13.28 0.84 -11.95
N ARG A 671 -14.29 1.60 -11.54
CA ARG A 671 -14.30 3.06 -11.55
C ARG A 671 -13.66 3.60 -10.28
N LYS A 672 -12.62 4.41 -10.42
CA LYS A 672 -11.87 4.99 -9.29
C LYS A 672 -11.61 6.48 -9.52
N GLY A 673 -11.43 7.20 -8.42
CA GLY A 673 -11.08 8.63 -8.40
C GLY A 673 -9.59 8.85 -8.14
N ALA A 674 -8.97 7.90 -7.45
CA ALA A 674 -7.54 7.88 -7.19
C ALA A 674 -6.95 6.51 -7.57
N ALA A 675 -5.67 6.52 -7.96
CA ALA A 675 -4.85 5.32 -8.10
C ALA A 675 -3.83 5.26 -6.96
N MET A 676 -3.78 4.15 -6.23
CA MET A 676 -2.82 3.98 -5.14
C MET A 676 -1.47 3.51 -5.68
N LEU A 677 -0.39 4.14 -5.23
CA LEU A 677 0.99 3.76 -5.54
C LEU A 677 1.81 3.67 -4.25
N PHE A 678 2.70 2.69 -4.25
CA PHE A 678 3.71 2.40 -3.24
C PHE A 678 5.07 2.21 -3.96
N PRO A 679 6.20 2.11 -3.24
CA PRO A 679 7.49 1.85 -3.87
C PRO A 679 7.46 0.60 -4.77
N HIS A 680 7.97 0.71 -6.00
CA HIS A 680 7.98 -0.33 -7.03
C HIS A 680 6.60 -0.86 -7.44
N THR A 681 5.59 0.01 -7.42
CA THR A 681 4.25 -0.34 -7.93
C THR A 681 3.92 0.43 -9.19
N PHE A 682 3.16 -0.23 -10.06
CA PHE A 682 2.86 0.26 -11.39
C PHE A 682 1.38 0.09 -11.66
N VAL A 683 0.75 1.13 -12.18
CA VAL A 683 -0.68 1.15 -12.45
C VAL A 683 -0.92 1.71 -13.84
N MET A 684 -1.81 1.08 -14.60
CA MET A 684 -2.35 1.62 -15.84
C MET A 684 -3.80 2.07 -15.61
N ALA A 685 -4.04 3.38 -15.66
CA ALA A 685 -5.36 3.98 -15.57
C ALA A 685 -5.83 4.44 -16.95
N ILE A 686 -7.04 4.06 -17.33
CA ILE A 686 -7.67 4.55 -18.56
C ILE A 686 -8.63 5.69 -18.23
N MET A 687 -8.51 6.79 -18.97
CA MET A 687 -9.37 7.95 -18.87
C MET A 687 -9.98 8.28 -20.24
N GLN A 688 -11.25 8.66 -20.23
CA GLN A 688 -11.88 9.35 -21.35
C GLN A 688 -12.35 10.72 -20.84
N PRO A 689 -11.59 11.80 -21.09
CA PRO A 689 -11.89 13.09 -20.50
C PRO A 689 -13.11 13.72 -21.20
N ASP A 690 -14.11 14.09 -20.41
CA ASP A 690 -15.37 14.68 -20.88
C ASP A 690 -15.59 16.11 -20.39
N ASN A 691 -14.81 16.53 -19.39
CA ASN A 691 -14.84 17.84 -18.78
C ASN A 691 -13.75 18.73 -19.40
N LEU A 692 -14.14 19.90 -19.91
CA LEU A 692 -13.23 20.84 -20.57
C LEU A 692 -12.62 21.77 -19.52
N GLY A 693 -11.31 22.03 -19.64
CA GLY A 693 -10.61 22.96 -18.78
C GLY A 693 -9.26 22.44 -18.32
N THR A 694 -8.71 23.17 -17.35
CA THR A 694 -7.43 22.89 -16.71
C THR A 694 -7.70 22.28 -15.35
N PHE A 695 -7.09 21.13 -15.08
CA PHE A 695 -7.32 20.34 -13.88
C PHE A 695 -5.99 19.96 -13.21
N GLU A 696 -6.01 19.75 -11.90
CA GLU A 696 -4.84 19.23 -11.19
C GLU A 696 -4.83 17.69 -11.19
N ILE A 697 -3.63 17.12 -11.29
CA ILE A 697 -3.31 15.77 -10.84
C ILE A 697 -2.36 15.89 -9.65
N TYR A 698 -2.67 15.26 -8.53
CA TYR A 698 -1.92 15.46 -7.28
C TYR A 698 -1.92 14.22 -6.39
N CYS A 699 -0.99 14.16 -5.46
CA CYS A 699 -1.00 13.16 -4.40
C CYS A 699 -1.98 13.56 -3.29
N GLN A 700 -2.94 12.70 -2.97
CA GLN A 700 -3.98 12.94 -1.96
C GLN A 700 -3.42 13.02 -0.53
N ALA A 701 -2.26 12.39 -0.25
CA ALA A 701 -1.57 12.53 1.03
C ALA A 701 -1.23 14.02 1.28
N GLY A 702 -1.75 14.57 2.38
CA GLY A 702 -1.73 16.01 2.64
C GLY A 702 -0.31 16.59 2.66
N SER A 703 0.63 15.91 3.33
CA SER A 703 2.05 16.31 3.40
C SER A 703 2.69 16.41 2.01
N HIS A 704 2.47 15.41 1.15
CA HIS A 704 3.02 15.40 -0.21
C HIS A 704 2.43 16.50 -1.08
N ARG A 705 1.12 16.74 -0.98
CA ARG A 705 0.44 17.83 -1.70
C ARG A 705 0.99 19.19 -1.30
N GLU A 706 1.09 19.44 0.01
CA GLU A 706 1.63 20.68 0.59
C GLU A 706 3.09 20.89 0.18
N ALA A 707 3.89 19.83 0.13
CA ALA A 707 5.28 19.85 -0.31
C ALA A 707 5.48 19.97 -1.84
N GLY A 708 4.39 20.01 -2.62
CA GLY A 708 4.43 20.34 -4.03
C GLY A 708 4.24 19.17 -5.01
N MET A 709 3.85 17.98 -4.55
CA MET A 709 3.59 16.81 -5.41
C MET A 709 2.25 16.94 -6.16
N ARG A 710 2.24 17.82 -7.15
CA ARG A 710 1.09 18.14 -8.01
C ARG A 710 1.54 18.62 -9.38
N ALA A 711 0.72 18.37 -10.38
CA ALA A 711 0.87 18.78 -11.76
C ALA A 711 -0.48 19.20 -12.34
N ILE A 712 -0.45 19.79 -13.53
CA ILE A 712 -1.62 20.28 -14.24
C ILE A 712 -1.78 19.51 -15.54
N TYR A 713 -3.02 19.13 -15.87
CA TYR A 713 -3.39 18.62 -17.17
C TYR A 713 -4.54 19.44 -17.77
N ASN A 714 -4.59 19.48 -19.10
CA ASN A 714 -5.48 20.36 -19.84
C ASN A 714 -6.29 19.57 -20.86
N VAL A 715 -7.60 19.72 -20.81
CA VAL A 715 -8.56 19.08 -21.71
C VAL A 715 -9.17 20.15 -22.60
N SER A 716 -8.80 20.11 -23.88
CA SER A 716 -9.23 21.08 -24.88
C SER A 716 -10.22 20.47 -25.89
N GLN A 717 -10.98 21.33 -26.58
CA GLN A 717 -11.86 20.91 -27.66
C GLN A 717 -11.05 20.84 -28.97
N CYS A 718 -10.79 19.63 -29.48
CA CYS A 718 -10.00 19.44 -30.70
C CYS A 718 -10.87 19.14 -31.94
N PRO A 719 -10.37 19.45 -33.16
CA PRO A 719 -11.06 19.12 -34.41
C PRO A 719 -11.13 17.61 -34.64
N GLY A 720 -12.28 17.09 -35.07
CA GLY A 720 -12.46 15.66 -35.44
C GLY A 720 -13.26 14.83 -34.44
N HIS A 721 -13.37 15.28 -33.18
CA HIS A 721 -14.25 14.67 -32.19
C HIS A 721 -15.66 15.30 -32.30
N GLN A 722 -16.64 14.52 -32.77
CA GLN A 722 -18.04 14.97 -32.79
C GLN A 722 -18.51 15.25 -31.36
N ALA A 723 -19.33 16.29 -31.20
CA ALA A 723 -20.02 16.52 -29.93
C ALA A 723 -20.83 15.27 -29.59
N THR A 724 -20.44 14.57 -28.53
CA THR A 724 -21.23 13.46 -27.98
C THR A 724 -22.66 13.97 -27.76
N PRO A 725 -23.69 13.17 -28.09
CA PRO A 725 -25.08 13.57 -27.85
C PRO A 725 -25.23 14.02 -26.41
N ARG A 726 -25.83 15.19 -26.18
CA ARG A 726 -26.14 15.66 -24.81
C ARG A 726 -26.88 14.53 -24.08
N GLN A 727 -26.22 13.96 -23.07
CA GLN A 727 -26.83 12.92 -22.25
C GLN A 727 -28.09 13.50 -21.62
N ARG A 728 -29.22 12.83 -21.84
CA ARG A 728 -30.53 13.31 -21.41
C ARG A 728 -30.73 12.87 -19.96
N TYR A 729 -30.42 13.75 -19.02
CA TYR A 729 -30.67 13.51 -17.60
C TYR A 729 -32.18 13.48 -17.33
N GLN A 730 -32.65 12.50 -16.56
CA GLN A 730 -34.07 12.15 -16.46
C GLN A 730 -34.71 12.53 -15.12
N ALA A 731 -33.96 12.46 -14.03
CA ALA A 731 -34.44 12.77 -12.68
C ALA A 731 -33.50 13.76 -11.98
N ALA A 732 -34.08 14.64 -11.16
CA ALA A 732 -33.34 15.57 -10.32
C ALA A 732 -33.62 15.25 -8.84
N ARG A 733 -32.56 15.07 -8.05
CA ARG A 733 -32.65 14.86 -6.61
C ARG A 733 -32.09 16.10 -5.92
N ILE A 734 -32.80 16.61 -4.92
CA ILE A 734 -32.42 17.85 -4.22
C ILE A 734 -32.07 17.50 -2.78
N TYR A 735 -30.90 17.96 -2.34
CA TYR A 735 -30.41 17.83 -0.98
C TYR A 735 -30.19 19.22 -0.37
N TYR A 736 -30.68 19.44 0.84
CA TYR A 736 -30.49 20.69 1.58
C TYR A 736 -29.47 20.45 2.67
N ILE A 737 -28.26 20.98 2.50
CA ILE A 737 -27.13 20.73 3.40
C ILE A 737 -26.65 22.05 4.01
N MET A 738 -26.35 22.05 5.30
CA MET A 738 -25.73 23.19 5.99
C MET A 738 -24.36 22.78 6.55
N ALA A 739 -23.38 23.68 6.47
CA ALA A 739 -22.18 23.59 7.29
C ALA A 739 -22.43 24.32 8.61
N GLU A 740 -22.30 23.60 9.73
CA GLU A 740 -22.54 24.11 11.08
C GLU A 740 -21.32 23.90 11.96
N GLU A 741 -21.05 24.90 12.82
CA GLU A 741 -20.03 24.77 13.86
C GLU A 741 -20.64 24.11 15.11
N VAL A 742 -20.02 23.04 15.58
CA VAL A 742 -20.46 22.24 16.72
C VAL A 742 -19.29 21.97 17.67
N GLU A 743 -19.59 21.74 18.95
CA GLU A 743 -18.65 21.08 19.86
C GLU A 743 -18.75 19.57 19.61
N TRP A 744 -17.65 18.95 19.20
CA TRP A 744 -17.55 17.53 18.91
C TRP A 744 -16.70 16.85 20.00
N ASP A 745 -17.27 15.81 20.62
CA ASP A 745 -16.55 14.97 21.58
C ASP A 745 -16.21 13.64 20.91
N TYR A 746 -14.91 13.38 20.69
CA TYR A 746 -14.45 12.13 20.08
C TYR A 746 -14.67 10.91 20.98
N CYS A 747 -14.77 11.11 22.29
CA CYS A 747 -14.95 10.04 23.26
C CYS A 747 -15.86 10.50 24.41
N PRO A 748 -17.18 10.61 24.17
CA PRO A 748 -18.12 11.05 25.19
C PRO A 748 -18.27 10.04 26.35
N ASP A 749 -17.97 8.76 26.10
CA ASP A 749 -17.96 7.71 27.11
C ASP A 749 -16.67 6.85 27.02
N ARG A 750 -15.89 6.86 28.10
CA ARG A 750 -14.66 6.07 28.27
C ARG A 750 -14.88 4.73 28.97
N SER A 751 -16.13 4.35 29.24
CA SER A 751 -16.46 3.08 29.92
C SER A 751 -15.89 1.88 29.18
N TRP A 752 -16.02 1.88 27.85
CA TRP A 752 -15.53 0.82 26.97
C TRP A 752 -13.99 0.68 27.01
N GLU A 753 -13.25 1.77 26.84
CA GLU A 753 -11.77 1.80 26.95
C GLU A 753 -11.29 1.28 28.32
N ARG A 754 -11.96 1.71 29.40
CA ARG A 754 -11.60 1.34 30.78
C ARG A 754 -11.89 -0.12 31.08
N GLU A 755 -13.01 -0.64 30.58
CA GLU A 755 -13.36 -2.06 30.70
C GLU A 755 -12.33 -2.93 29.96
N TRP A 756 -11.88 -2.50 28.78
CA TRP A 756 -10.91 -3.24 27.99
C TRP A 756 -9.53 -3.31 28.66
N HIS A 757 -8.90 -2.16 28.92
CA HIS A 757 -7.51 -2.15 29.35
C HIS A 757 -7.34 -2.35 30.86
N ASN A 758 -8.36 -2.04 31.68
CA ASN A 758 -8.33 -2.12 33.13
C ASN A 758 -7.04 -1.53 33.77
N GLN A 759 -6.54 -0.44 33.17
CA GLN A 759 -5.32 0.27 33.56
C GLN A 759 -5.66 1.60 34.26
N SER A 760 -4.66 2.20 34.92
CA SER A 760 -4.81 3.55 35.45
C SER A 760 -4.97 4.56 34.30
N GLU A 761 -5.63 5.69 34.54
CA GLU A 761 -5.87 6.70 33.50
C GLU A 761 -4.57 7.16 32.82
N LYS A 762 -3.46 7.25 33.57
CA LYS A 762 -2.16 7.69 33.06
C LYS A 762 -1.42 6.63 32.25
N ASP A 763 -1.70 5.35 32.51
CA ASP A 763 -1.06 4.23 31.82
C ASP A 763 -1.86 3.80 30.58
N SER A 764 -3.09 4.31 30.42
CA SER A 764 -3.94 4.00 29.27
C SER A 764 -3.37 4.58 27.97
N TYR A 765 -3.47 3.81 26.88
CA TYR A 765 -3.18 4.25 25.52
C TYR A 765 -3.94 5.55 25.15
N GLY A 766 -5.17 5.69 25.63
CA GLY A 766 -5.99 6.87 25.38
C GLY A 766 -5.53 8.14 26.12
N TYR A 767 -4.57 8.07 27.05
CA TYR A 767 -4.19 9.23 27.88
C TYR A 767 -3.70 10.40 27.04
N ILE A 768 -2.79 10.15 26.08
CA ILE A 768 -2.19 11.20 25.26
C ILE A 768 -3.25 11.94 24.42
N PHE A 769 -4.32 11.27 23.99
CA PHE A 769 -5.36 11.85 23.14
C PHE A 769 -6.56 12.40 23.91
N LEU A 770 -6.91 11.80 25.07
CA LEU A 770 -8.18 12.06 25.77
C LEU A 770 -8.01 12.83 27.08
N SER A 771 -6.77 12.95 27.60
CA SER A 771 -6.50 13.72 28.80
C SER A 771 -6.51 15.22 28.51
N ASN A 772 -7.07 16.00 29.43
CA ASN A 772 -7.01 17.47 29.42
C ASN A 772 -6.02 18.03 30.47
N LYS A 773 -5.12 17.17 30.96
CA LYS A 773 -4.07 17.53 31.93
C LYS A 773 -2.76 17.78 31.19
N ASP A 774 -1.77 18.32 31.91
CA ASP A 774 -0.39 18.45 31.41
C ASP A 774 -0.24 19.26 30.10
N GLY A 775 -1.18 20.17 29.82
CA GLY A 775 -1.15 21.03 28.61
C GLY A 775 -1.88 20.45 27.39
N LEU A 776 -2.52 19.28 27.52
CA LEU A 776 -3.27 18.60 26.46
C LEU A 776 -4.72 19.11 26.37
N LEU A 777 -5.37 18.99 25.20
CA LEU A 777 -6.72 19.53 24.95
C LEU A 777 -7.85 18.56 25.36
N GLY A 778 -7.61 17.25 25.36
CA GLY A 778 -8.60 16.22 25.65
C GLY A 778 -9.49 15.88 24.45
N SER A 779 -10.69 15.33 24.68
CA SER A 779 -11.52 14.74 23.62
C SER A 779 -12.45 15.71 22.89
N ARG A 780 -12.54 16.98 23.32
CA ARG A 780 -13.55 17.94 22.84
C ARG A 780 -12.94 19.03 21.99
N TYR A 781 -13.52 19.23 20.81
CA TYR A 781 -13.05 20.21 19.83
C TYR A 781 -14.23 20.91 19.16
N LYS A 782 -14.11 22.20 18.91
CA LYS A 782 -14.94 22.93 17.97
C LYS A 782 -14.62 22.47 16.56
N LYS A 783 -15.66 22.08 15.81
CA LYS A 783 -15.58 21.52 14.45
C LYS A 783 -16.65 22.11 13.54
N ALA A 784 -16.46 22.02 12.23
CA ALA A 784 -17.48 22.32 11.23
C ALA A 784 -17.94 21.02 10.55
N VAL A 785 -19.26 20.78 10.52
CA VAL A 785 -19.82 19.51 10.01
C VAL A 785 -20.98 19.76 9.04
N PHE A 786 -21.15 18.84 8.09
CA PHE A 786 -22.31 18.85 7.19
C PHE A 786 -23.55 18.23 7.87
N ARG A 787 -24.69 18.92 7.80
CA ARG A 787 -25.99 18.46 8.30
C ARG A 787 -27.09 18.63 7.27
N GLU A 788 -28.02 17.68 7.24
CA GLU A 788 -29.14 17.68 6.29
C GLU A 788 -30.37 18.36 6.87
N TYR A 789 -31.12 19.04 6.01
CA TYR A 789 -32.35 19.75 6.32
C TYR A 789 -33.50 19.29 5.42
N THR A 790 -34.73 19.47 5.87
CA THR A 790 -35.91 19.04 5.11
C THR A 790 -36.18 19.89 3.87
N ASP A 791 -35.79 21.16 3.90
CA ASP A 791 -36.03 22.12 2.82
C ASP A 791 -35.04 23.31 2.84
N GLY A 792 -35.14 24.17 1.83
CA GLY A 792 -34.28 25.35 1.65
C GLY A 792 -34.56 26.49 2.62
N THR A 793 -35.49 26.34 3.58
CA THR A 793 -35.62 27.31 4.69
C THR A 793 -34.58 27.08 5.78
N PHE A 794 -33.98 25.88 5.82
CA PHE A 794 -32.97 25.49 6.79
C PHE A 794 -33.40 25.67 8.25
N ARG A 795 -34.67 25.39 8.55
CA ARG A 795 -35.24 25.51 9.91
C ARG A 795 -35.37 24.17 10.64
N ILE A 796 -35.64 23.11 9.89
CA ILE A 796 -35.92 21.78 10.44
C ILE A 796 -34.80 20.85 9.99
N PRO A 797 -33.86 20.50 10.90
CA PRO A 797 -32.83 19.51 10.59
C PRO A 797 -33.48 18.14 10.40
N ARG A 798 -32.96 17.35 9.46
CA ARG A 798 -33.39 15.96 9.27
C ARG A 798 -32.79 15.13 10.42
N PRO A 799 -33.60 14.45 11.24
CA PRO A 799 -33.09 13.71 12.38
C PRO A 799 -32.33 12.47 11.90
N ARG A 800 -31.09 12.30 12.39
CA ARG A 800 -30.34 11.04 12.25
C ARG A 800 -30.85 10.07 13.30
N THR A 801 -31.58 9.04 12.89
CA THR A 801 -32.07 7.98 13.79
C THR A 801 -31.83 6.62 13.17
N GLY A 802 -31.60 5.61 14.00
CA GLY A 802 -31.42 4.22 13.57
C GLY A 802 -30.29 4.05 12.55
N PRO A 803 -30.57 3.73 11.27
CA PRO A 803 -29.55 3.38 10.27
C PRO A 803 -28.60 4.51 9.86
N GLU A 804 -28.81 5.76 10.30
CA GLU A 804 -27.90 6.89 10.00
C GLU A 804 -27.09 7.34 11.23
N GLU A 805 -27.25 6.68 12.39
CA GLU A 805 -26.54 7.04 13.63
C GLU A 805 -25.03 6.82 13.50
N HIS A 806 -24.60 5.78 12.77
CA HIS A 806 -23.19 5.46 12.54
C HIS A 806 -22.42 6.53 11.75
N LEU A 807 -23.11 7.46 11.08
CA LEU A 807 -22.45 8.49 10.29
C LEU A 807 -21.61 9.44 11.17
N GLY A 808 -21.95 9.60 12.46
CA GLY A 808 -21.13 10.38 13.40
C GLY A 808 -20.78 11.78 12.85
N ILE A 809 -19.49 12.03 12.65
CA ILE A 809 -18.98 13.31 12.14
C ILE A 809 -19.33 13.53 10.66
N LEU A 810 -19.44 12.46 9.87
CA LEU A 810 -19.71 12.50 8.44
C LEU A 810 -20.98 13.32 8.15
N GLY A 811 -20.96 13.96 6.99
CA GLY A 811 -22.16 14.51 6.38
C GLY A 811 -23.22 13.44 6.04
N PRO A 812 -24.44 13.86 5.68
CA PRO A 812 -25.48 12.93 5.22
C PRO A 812 -25.04 12.10 4.02
N LEU A 813 -25.55 10.86 3.92
CA LEU A 813 -25.30 10.00 2.77
C LEU A 813 -26.07 10.50 1.54
N ILE A 814 -25.37 11.16 0.62
CA ILE A 814 -25.94 11.60 -0.66
C ILE A 814 -26.00 10.40 -1.61
N LYS A 815 -27.12 10.25 -2.33
CA LYS A 815 -27.34 9.12 -3.24
C LYS A 815 -27.79 9.59 -4.61
N GLY A 816 -27.33 8.91 -5.65
CA GLY A 816 -27.75 9.17 -7.02
C GLY A 816 -27.67 7.94 -7.90
N GLU A 817 -28.41 7.93 -9.00
CA GLU A 817 -28.26 6.95 -10.06
C GLU A 817 -27.57 7.54 -11.28
N VAL A 818 -26.94 6.69 -12.09
CA VAL A 818 -26.47 7.08 -13.42
C VAL A 818 -27.62 7.66 -14.24
N GLY A 819 -27.45 8.92 -14.68
CA GLY A 819 -28.46 9.70 -15.40
C GLY A 819 -29.23 10.72 -14.55
N ASP A 820 -28.95 10.82 -13.25
CA ASP A 820 -29.51 11.83 -12.36
C ASP A 820 -28.77 13.17 -12.42
N ILE A 821 -29.45 14.23 -11.98
CA ILE A 821 -28.85 15.50 -11.56
C ILE A 821 -29.02 15.63 -10.05
N LEU A 822 -27.92 15.68 -9.32
CA LEU A 822 -27.94 15.95 -7.87
C LEU A 822 -27.80 17.46 -7.67
N THR A 823 -28.79 18.07 -7.04
CA THR A 823 -28.80 19.50 -6.69
C THR A 823 -28.56 19.63 -5.20
N VAL A 824 -27.40 20.14 -4.80
CA VAL A 824 -27.08 20.41 -3.41
C VAL A 824 -27.29 21.88 -3.13
N VAL A 825 -28.34 22.21 -2.40
CA VAL A 825 -28.60 23.56 -1.88
C VAL A 825 -27.85 23.67 -0.56
N PHE A 826 -26.73 24.37 -0.59
CA PHE A 826 -25.80 24.48 0.52
C PHE A 826 -25.93 25.83 1.21
N LYS A 827 -26.10 25.83 2.53
CA LYS A 827 -26.00 27.03 3.36
C LYS A 827 -24.74 26.98 4.21
N ASN A 828 -23.94 28.04 4.16
CA ASN A 828 -22.82 28.18 5.07
C ASN A 828 -23.27 28.91 6.34
N ASN A 829 -23.34 28.22 7.47
CA ASN A 829 -23.66 28.82 8.77
C ASN A 829 -22.44 28.86 9.71
N ALA A 830 -21.25 28.57 9.16
CA ALA A 830 -19.99 28.68 9.88
C ALA A 830 -19.42 30.11 9.78
N SER A 831 -18.32 30.35 10.51
CA SER A 831 -17.66 31.65 10.61
C SER A 831 -16.75 32.02 9.43
N ARG A 832 -16.53 31.10 8.48
CA ARG A 832 -15.60 31.27 7.36
C ARG A 832 -16.15 30.69 6.05
N PRO A 833 -15.60 31.06 4.88
CA PRO A 833 -16.06 30.53 3.61
C PRO A 833 -15.81 29.03 3.50
N TYR A 834 -16.83 28.29 3.07
CA TYR A 834 -16.75 26.85 2.79
C TYR A 834 -17.49 26.53 1.49
N SER A 835 -17.21 25.36 0.92
CA SER A 835 -17.92 24.88 -0.27
C SER A 835 -18.35 23.43 -0.13
N VAL A 836 -19.00 22.90 -1.18
CA VAL A 836 -19.32 21.48 -1.29
C VAL A 836 -18.93 21.01 -2.68
N HIS A 837 -18.00 20.08 -2.74
CA HIS A 837 -17.51 19.43 -3.95
C HIS A 837 -17.50 17.93 -3.74
N ALA A 838 -17.77 17.15 -4.79
CA ALA A 838 -17.75 15.70 -4.72
C ALA A 838 -16.76 15.13 -5.73
N HIS A 839 -16.09 14.05 -5.35
CA HIS A 839 -15.33 13.26 -6.29
C HIS A 839 -16.26 12.46 -7.21
N GLY A 840 -15.74 12.09 -8.39
CA GLY A 840 -16.46 11.23 -9.32
C GLY A 840 -17.49 11.91 -10.21
N VAL A 841 -18.11 13.01 -9.75
CA VAL A 841 -19.22 13.69 -10.45
C VAL A 841 -18.75 14.61 -11.58
N LEU A 842 -19.70 15.09 -12.40
CA LEU A 842 -19.49 16.13 -13.41
C LEU A 842 -20.25 17.40 -13.01
N GLU A 843 -19.54 18.47 -12.66
CA GLU A 843 -20.17 19.74 -12.33
C GLU A 843 -20.76 20.44 -13.57
N SER A 844 -21.95 21.03 -13.43
CA SER A 844 -22.62 21.75 -14.52
C SER A 844 -21.91 23.05 -14.93
N THR A 845 -21.13 23.64 -14.03
CA THR A 845 -20.34 24.85 -14.27
C THR A 845 -18.87 24.50 -14.41
N THR A 846 -18.19 25.08 -15.41
CA THR A 846 -16.74 24.88 -15.63
C THR A 846 -15.85 25.75 -14.74
N VAL A 847 -16.45 26.55 -13.86
CA VAL A 847 -15.73 27.37 -12.88
C VAL A 847 -15.63 26.57 -11.59
N TRP A 848 -14.44 26.56 -10.98
CA TRP A 848 -14.19 25.98 -9.65
C TRP A 848 -15.34 26.27 -8.67
N PRO A 849 -15.71 25.32 -7.79
CA PRO A 849 -16.90 25.45 -6.94
C PRO A 849 -16.87 26.78 -6.18
N LEU A 850 -17.91 27.59 -6.39
CA LEU A 850 -18.07 28.88 -5.72
C LEU A 850 -18.10 28.65 -4.20
N ALA A 851 -17.16 29.24 -3.48
CA ALA A 851 -17.24 29.28 -2.03
C ALA A 851 -18.50 30.04 -1.60
N ALA A 852 -19.22 29.50 -0.61
CA ALA A 852 -20.32 30.21 0.03
C ALA A 852 -19.74 31.02 1.20
N GLU A 853 -19.93 32.34 1.19
CA GLU A 853 -19.56 33.19 2.32
C GLU A 853 -20.44 32.88 3.55
N PRO A 854 -19.99 33.23 4.77
CA PRO A 854 -20.80 33.08 5.98
C PRO A 854 -22.21 33.68 5.84
N GLY A 855 -23.24 32.85 6.04
CA GLY A 855 -24.66 33.19 5.90
C GLY A 855 -25.22 33.05 4.48
N GLU A 856 -24.38 32.81 3.47
CA GLU A 856 -24.79 32.66 2.08
C GLU A 856 -25.38 31.26 1.79
N VAL A 857 -26.24 31.19 0.77
CA VAL A 857 -26.76 29.95 0.21
C VAL A 857 -26.32 29.83 -1.24
N VAL A 858 -25.57 28.78 -1.55
CA VAL A 858 -25.07 28.46 -2.89
C VAL A 858 -25.68 27.12 -3.34
N THR A 859 -26.04 27.01 -4.61
CA THR A 859 -26.58 25.76 -5.17
C THR A 859 -25.58 25.13 -6.12
N TYR A 860 -25.15 23.91 -5.81
CA TYR A 860 -24.28 23.10 -6.64
C TYR A 860 -25.11 22.10 -7.44
N GLN A 861 -24.76 21.91 -8.71
CA GLN A 861 -25.40 20.93 -9.59
C GLN A 861 -24.37 19.93 -10.10
N TRP A 862 -24.58 18.67 -9.74
CA TRP A 862 -23.75 17.55 -10.14
C TRP A 862 -24.52 16.67 -11.10
N ASN A 863 -24.06 16.62 -12.33
CA ASN A 863 -24.54 15.66 -13.31
C ASN A 863 -23.87 14.32 -13.03
N ILE A 864 -24.65 13.24 -13.11
CA ILE A 864 -24.16 11.87 -12.89
C ILE A 864 -24.12 11.13 -14.24
N PRO A 865 -23.07 11.35 -15.06
CA PRO A 865 -22.85 10.55 -16.27
C PRO A 865 -22.48 9.11 -15.92
N GLU A 866 -22.40 8.26 -16.94
CA GLU A 866 -22.00 6.85 -16.80
C GLU A 866 -20.62 6.71 -16.16
N ARG A 867 -19.69 7.63 -16.44
CA ARG A 867 -18.36 7.63 -15.82
C ARG A 867 -18.32 7.95 -14.32
N SER A 868 -19.42 8.41 -13.73
CA SER A 868 -19.54 8.68 -12.30
C SER A 868 -20.10 7.48 -11.53
N GLY A 869 -20.71 6.52 -12.24
CA GLY A 869 -21.24 5.29 -11.68
C GLY A 869 -20.29 4.10 -11.78
N PRO A 870 -20.79 2.92 -11.37
CA PRO A 870 -20.02 1.68 -11.35
C PRO A 870 -19.48 1.28 -12.73
N GLY A 871 -18.22 0.85 -12.79
CA GLY A 871 -17.64 0.18 -13.95
C GLY A 871 -18.08 -1.29 -14.06
N PRO A 872 -17.66 -1.99 -15.13
CA PRO A 872 -18.02 -3.39 -15.37
C PRO A 872 -17.69 -4.36 -14.23
N ASN A 873 -16.62 -4.10 -13.47
CA ASN A 873 -16.15 -4.95 -12.37
C ASN A 873 -16.48 -4.38 -10.98
N ASP A 874 -17.26 -3.29 -10.90
CA ASP A 874 -17.76 -2.76 -9.64
C ASP A 874 -19.07 -3.43 -9.21
N SER A 875 -19.40 -3.30 -7.92
CA SER A 875 -20.73 -3.63 -7.41
C SER A 875 -21.82 -2.71 -7.99
N ALA A 876 -23.09 -2.98 -7.67
CA ALA A 876 -24.23 -2.17 -8.14
C ALA A 876 -24.15 -0.67 -7.77
N CYS A 877 -23.34 -0.31 -6.76
CA CYS A 877 -23.04 1.08 -6.41
C CYS A 877 -21.55 1.28 -6.16
N VAL A 878 -21.06 2.50 -6.39
CA VAL A 878 -19.70 2.95 -6.04
C VAL A 878 -19.80 4.12 -5.08
N SER A 879 -18.83 4.23 -4.17
CA SER A 879 -18.73 5.32 -3.21
C SER A 879 -17.70 6.36 -3.64
N TRP A 880 -18.04 7.60 -3.37
CA TRP A 880 -17.23 8.80 -3.49
C TRP A 880 -17.28 9.56 -2.16
N ILE A 881 -16.37 10.50 -1.97
CA ILE A 881 -16.46 11.47 -0.88
C ILE A 881 -16.84 12.83 -1.45
N TYR A 882 -17.56 13.61 -0.64
CA TYR A 882 -17.74 15.03 -0.84
C TYR A 882 -17.18 15.81 0.35
N TYR A 883 -16.64 16.99 0.08
CA TYR A 883 -15.85 17.79 1.03
C TYR A 883 -15.88 19.27 0.62
N SER A 884 -15.35 20.16 1.46
CA SER A 884 -15.15 21.58 1.09
C SER A 884 -13.87 21.75 0.29
N ALA A 885 -13.96 22.40 -0.87
CA ALA A 885 -12.85 22.60 -1.79
C ALA A 885 -12.11 23.95 -1.59
N VAL A 886 -12.47 24.75 -0.58
CA VAL A 886 -11.81 26.04 -0.30
C VAL A 886 -10.38 25.81 0.19
N ASP A 887 -10.23 25.04 1.26
CA ASP A 887 -8.96 24.45 1.67
C ASP A 887 -9.19 22.95 1.94
N PRO A 888 -9.01 22.08 0.94
CA PRO A 888 -9.35 20.66 1.04
C PRO A 888 -8.72 19.93 2.24
N ILE A 889 -7.57 20.39 2.72
CA ILE A 889 -6.85 19.77 3.84
C ILE A 889 -7.42 20.29 5.15
N LYS A 890 -7.39 21.61 5.36
CA LYS A 890 -7.83 22.21 6.63
C LYS A 890 -9.33 22.04 6.85
N ASP A 891 -10.14 22.15 5.80
CA ASP A 891 -11.59 22.02 5.89
C ASP A 891 -12.01 20.58 6.24
N MET A 892 -11.33 19.58 5.67
CA MET A 892 -11.57 18.17 5.96
C MET A 892 -11.21 17.84 7.42
N TYR A 893 -10.03 18.25 7.89
CA TYR A 893 -9.63 18.06 9.30
C TYR A 893 -10.51 18.85 10.27
N SER A 894 -11.06 19.99 9.84
CA SER A 894 -12.05 20.73 10.61
C SER A 894 -13.40 20.00 10.72
N GLY A 895 -13.67 18.99 9.88
CA GLY A 895 -14.83 18.08 9.97
C GLY A 895 -15.72 18.02 8.72
N LEU A 896 -15.40 18.74 7.64
CA LEU A 896 -16.25 18.84 6.45
C LEU A 896 -15.97 17.73 5.43
N VAL A 897 -16.53 16.56 5.69
CA VAL A 897 -16.47 15.39 4.81
C VAL A 897 -17.76 14.57 4.89
N GLY A 898 -18.19 13.97 3.79
CA GLY A 898 -19.34 13.06 3.76
C GLY A 898 -19.32 12.08 2.59
N PRO A 899 -20.13 11.00 2.67
CA PRO A 899 -20.18 9.97 1.65
C PRO A 899 -21.20 10.27 0.55
N LEU A 900 -20.83 9.97 -0.69
CA LEU A 900 -21.69 10.00 -1.88
C LEU A 900 -21.73 8.60 -2.50
N ALA A 901 -22.91 8.00 -2.62
CA ALA A 901 -23.09 6.71 -3.30
C ALA A 901 -23.77 6.92 -4.66
N ILE A 902 -23.10 6.45 -5.73
CA ILE A 902 -23.66 6.45 -7.09
C ILE A 902 -23.95 5.02 -7.52
N CYS A 903 -25.21 4.74 -7.82
CA CYS A 903 -25.69 3.42 -8.20
C CYS A 903 -25.98 3.31 -9.69
N GLN A 904 -26.00 2.07 -10.18
CA GLN A 904 -26.59 1.76 -11.48
C GLN A 904 -28.07 2.16 -11.50
N LYS A 905 -28.56 2.50 -12.69
CA LYS A 905 -29.94 2.92 -12.87
C LYS A 905 -30.92 1.81 -12.50
N GLY A 906 -31.91 2.12 -11.66
CA GLY A 906 -32.97 1.20 -11.21
C GLY A 906 -32.66 0.45 -9.91
N ILE A 907 -31.52 0.72 -9.27
CA ILE A 907 -31.14 0.12 -7.98
C ILE A 907 -31.75 0.89 -6.80
N LEU A 908 -31.85 2.21 -6.91
CA LEU A 908 -32.39 3.08 -5.87
C LEU A 908 -33.92 3.16 -5.96
N GLU A 909 -34.57 2.81 -4.86
CA GLU A 909 -36.00 2.99 -4.68
C GLU A 909 -36.38 4.49 -4.62
N PRO A 910 -37.67 4.86 -4.78
CA PRO A 910 -38.11 6.25 -4.76
C PRO A 910 -37.70 7.05 -3.50
N HIS A 911 -37.55 6.37 -2.35
CA HIS A 911 -37.09 6.98 -1.10
C HIS A 911 -35.57 6.91 -0.89
N GLY A 912 -34.78 6.47 -1.89
CA GLY A 912 -33.32 6.40 -1.82
C GLY A 912 -32.75 5.16 -1.10
N GLY A 913 -33.60 4.18 -0.78
CA GLY A 913 -33.16 2.87 -0.30
C GLY A 913 -32.59 2.04 -1.44
N ARG A 914 -31.69 1.11 -1.12
CA ARG A 914 -31.16 0.15 -2.09
C ARG A 914 -32.09 -1.06 -2.15
N SER A 915 -32.52 -1.44 -3.34
CA SER A 915 -33.38 -2.61 -3.55
C SER A 915 -32.63 -3.95 -3.45
N ASP A 916 -31.30 -3.92 -3.50
CA ASP A 916 -30.43 -5.10 -3.51
C ASP A 916 -29.82 -5.43 -2.14
N MET A 917 -30.03 -4.61 -1.11
CA MET A 917 -29.41 -4.74 0.20
C MET A 917 -30.36 -4.32 1.32
N ASP A 918 -30.40 -5.08 2.43
CA ASP A 918 -31.23 -4.76 3.59
C ASP A 918 -30.65 -3.60 4.44
N ARG A 919 -29.32 -3.42 4.43
CA ARG A 919 -28.60 -2.42 5.22
C ARG A 919 -27.40 -1.87 4.48
N GLU A 920 -27.05 -0.63 4.78
CA GLU A 920 -25.91 0.08 4.21
C GLU A 920 -25.25 0.93 5.30
N PHE A 921 -23.92 0.85 5.38
CA PHE A 921 -23.10 1.61 6.30
C PHE A 921 -22.01 2.35 5.53
N ALA A 922 -21.61 3.50 6.03
CA ALA A 922 -20.52 4.30 5.49
C ALA A 922 -19.57 4.60 6.64
N LEU A 923 -18.33 4.12 6.53
CA LEU A 923 -17.29 4.26 7.54
C LEU A 923 -16.15 5.08 6.96
N LEU A 924 -15.54 5.95 7.78
CA LEU A 924 -14.39 6.76 7.39
C LEU A 924 -13.29 6.57 8.41
N PHE A 925 -12.26 5.84 8.00
CA PHE A 925 -11.03 5.73 8.77
C PHE A 925 -10.14 6.92 8.44
N LEU A 926 -9.99 7.85 9.40
CA LEU A 926 -9.17 9.05 9.25
C LEU A 926 -8.58 9.47 10.60
N ILE A 927 -7.27 9.68 10.63
CA ILE A 927 -6.64 10.40 11.74
C ILE A 927 -6.94 11.89 11.54
N PHE A 928 -7.84 12.44 12.35
CA PHE A 928 -8.17 13.86 12.35
C PHE A 928 -7.03 14.64 13.03
N ASP A 929 -6.19 15.27 12.22
CA ASP A 929 -5.13 16.15 12.69
C ASP A 929 -5.68 17.53 13.06
N GLU A 930 -6.07 17.70 14.32
CA GLU A 930 -6.63 18.96 14.83
C GLU A 930 -5.59 20.10 14.82
N ASN A 931 -4.30 19.79 14.71
CA ASN A 931 -3.26 20.81 14.51
C ASN A 931 -3.41 21.52 13.16
N LYS A 932 -4.05 20.87 12.18
CA LYS A 932 -4.36 21.46 10.88
C LYS A 932 -5.75 22.08 10.81
N SER A 933 -6.58 21.88 11.83
CA SER A 933 -7.93 22.45 11.92
C SER A 933 -7.90 23.97 11.93
N TRP A 934 -8.94 24.56 11.36
CA TRP A 934 -9.16 26.00 11.42
C TRP A 934 -9.48 26.52 12.83
N TYR A 935 -9.91 25.62 13.70
CA TYR A 935 -10.40 25.92 15.05
C TYR A 935 -9.35 25.67 16.14
N LEU A 936 -8.10 25.32 15.78
CA LEU A 936 -7.05 25.00 16.75
C LEU A 936 -6.87 26.10 17.81
N GLU A 937 -6.73 27.36 17.40
CA GLU A 937 -6.53 28.47 18.35
C GLU A 937 -7.74 28.65 19.29
N GLU A 938 -8.96 28.49 18.78
CA GLU A 938 -10.18 28.54 19.58
C GLU A 938 -10.26 27.37 20.56
N ASN A 939 -9.86 26.17 20.13
CA ASN A 939 -9.83 24.97 20.97
C ASN A 939 -8.78 25.09 22.07
N VAL A 940 -7.60 25.63 21.76
CA VAL A 940 -6.57 25.94 22.77
C VAL A 940 -7.07 26.96 23.78
N ALA A 941 -7.75 28.02 23.33
CA ALA A 941 -8.31 29.02 24.23
C ALA A 941 -9.45 28.48 25.11
N THR A 942 -10.23 27.52 24.60
CA THR A 942 -11.43 27.00 25.27
C THR A 942 -11.11 25.84 26.20
N HIS A 943 -10.27 24.91 25.76
CA HIS A 943 -10.00 23.63 26.44
C HIS A 943 -8.58 23.55 27.03
N GLY A 944 -7.65 24.42 26.58
CA GLY A 944 -6.28 24.45 27.09
C GLY A 944 -6.16 25.03 28.51
N SER A 945 -4.97 24.84 29.10
CA SER A 945 -4.63 25.37 30.42
C SER A 945 -4.66 26.91 30.44
N GLN A 946 -5.23 27.47 31.51
CA GLN A 946 -5.40 28.93 31.71
C GLN A 946 -4.09 29.64 32.10
N ASP A 947 -2.99 28.93 32.31
CA ASP A 947 -1.68 29.52 32.63
C ASP A 947 -0.96 30.03 31.37
N PRO A 948 -0.72 31.35 31.23
CA PRO A 948 -0.06 31.92 30.05
C PRO A 948 1.40 31.43 29.95
N GLY A 949 1.69 30.61 28.93
CA GLY A 949 3.02 30.04 28.67
C GLY A 949 3.14 28.54 28.90
N SER A 950 2.05 27.84 29.24
CA SER A 950 2.07 26.39 29.49
C SER A 950 1.90 25.49 28.25
N ILE A 951 1.44 26.03 27.12
CA ILE A 951 1.22 25.25 25.89
C ILE A 951 2.22 25.70 24.82
N ASN A 952 3.11 24.79 24.42
CA ASN A 952 3.98 24.95 23.27
C ASN A 952 3.34 24.22 22.08
N LEU A 953 2.86 24.95 21.08
CA LEU A 953 2.22 24.38 19.89
C LEU A 953 3.18 23.59 18.99
N GLN A 954 4.49 23.70 19.23
CA GLN A 954 5.53 22.95 18.53
C GLN A 954 6.04 21.76 19.36
N ASP A 955 5.49 21.54 20.54
CA ASP A 955 5.82 20.36 21.35
C ASP A 955 5.22 19.10 20.70
N GLU A 956 6.05 18.07 20.53
CA GLU A 956 5.62 16.83 19.87
C GLU A 956 4.50 16.12 20.62
N THR A 957 4.50 16.15 21.96
CA THR A 957 3.43 15.55 22.76
C THR A 957 2.11 16.27 22.53
N PHE A 958 2.15 17.61 22.43
CA PHE A 958 0.97 18.39 22.10
C PHE A 958 0.48 18.09 20.68
N LEU A 959 1.37 18.05 19.69
CA LEU A 959 1.01 17.72 18.32
C LEU A 959 0.37 16.33 18.22
N GLU A 960 0.96 15.34 18.89
CA GLU A 960 0.45 13.97 18.91
C GLU A 960 -0.90 13.85 19.62
N SER A 961 -1.10 14.57 20.73
CA SER A 961 -2.38 14.58 21.45
C SER A 961 -3.57 15.01 20.59
N ASN A 962 -3.31 15.79 19.55
CA ASN A 962 -4.30 16.35 18.65
C ASN A 962 -4.48 15.54 17.36
N LYS A 963 -3.80 14.40 17.22
CA LYS A 963 -4.04 13.44 16.13
C LYS A 963 -5.08 12.42 16.59
N MET A 964 -6.35 12.74 16.33
CA MET A 964 -7.47 11.93 16.79
C MET A 964 -7.70 10.77 15.81
N HIS A 965 -7.35 9.55 16.24
CA HIS A 965 -7.52 8.32 15.46
C HIS A 965 -9.01 7.93 15.38
N GLY A 966 -9.77 8.60 14.52
CA GLY A 966 -11.22 8.42 14.37
C GLY A 966 -11.61 7.36 13.35
N SER A 967 -12.73 6.67 13.61
CA SER A 967 -13.37 5.67 12.75
C SER A 967 -14.83 5.97 12.48
#